data_AF-A0A954B887-F1
#
_entry.id   AF-A0A954B887-F1
#
_cell.length_a   1.000
_cell.length_b   1.000
_cell.length_c   1.000
_cell.angle_alpha   90.00
_cell.angle_beta   90.00
_cell.angle_gamma   90.00
#
_symmetry.space_group_name_H-M   'P 1'
#
loop_
_entity.id
_entity.type
_entity.pdbx_description
1 polymer ?
#
loop_
_entity_poly.entity_id
_entity_poly.type
_entity_poly.pdbx_seq_one_letter_code
_entity_poly.pdbx_strand_id
1 'polypeptide(L)'
;MFLSSLLAFSFSCAHAQWSVIEGQDRQSTVSFLVEEFSAEEWNASNFAPEESVEAFQDWRYGLMVSYGITADGKGELSWGSASVNERKAPDGNARSDGGSLPMAAWARRDKLLAMDEFDAYEWIDFARKAGFRYIVILAKHHEGFHFWDTAYSEYKVTNSPYGRDFLKEIVDAAHEANMPIGIYYSQRDWYHPDYQPVGWGEDQSEAGPLHPQYIDYQFNVVRELLTKYGKIDIFWWDAVWWGGMFRAPMWESERLTRMVRELQPHIVQNNRASVPGDFDTPEQRMGVFQAWRAWEAVVSLEDTWSYTGQNAKSRDQVIQLLVKSAINNGNLLLSLGPKWSGKFDDDEVDAMLAVGDWLRDNGQAVFNTRGGPWKPHVWGGATWKGATAYLHVLDLKGDAITLPAIDGNSVKTAEMTVTDGDGGRSVHALQVEQQGGKIEITLPKELRNAVDTVVTLQMAQSLEGVTPLEPLAGNSAEAAAGGIKAPFDYELVYGKRIEKIAGLTASSLQAAPSDKTLRSLISGKKSKGAKVSTSSEAAPWISVDLGVSGYVSGLYLDADAQGQAVMVELSVDGETYIPVWEGPTEAGPHEIEVNDFIAGAQTPGRLARFVRVKASGGDPTRLSLSQLGVWMKDSK
;
A
#
# COMPACT_ATOMS: atom_id res chain seq x y z
N MET A 1 -20.32 -25.35 31.02
CA MET A 1 -21.02 -24.05 30.94
C MET A 1 -19.94 -23.01 30.69
N PHE A 2 -20.07 -22.33 29.54
CA PHE A 2 -19.28 -21.20 29.01
C PHE A 2 -17.78 -21.40 28.75
N LEU A 3 -17.48 -21.98 27.57
CA LEU A 3 -16.33 -21.59 26.76
C LEU A 3 -16.67 -20.22 26.13
N SER A 4 -15.90 -19.18 26.43
CA SER A 4 -15.96 -17.89 25.75
C SER A 4 -15.01 -17.93 24.56
N SER A 5 -15.58 -17.84 23.37
CA SER A 5 -14.93 -17.93 22.07
C SER A 5 -13.97 -16.77 21.80
N LEU A 6 -12.88 -17.10 21.11
CA LEU A 6 -11.97 -16.19 20.43
C LEU A 6 -12.75 -15.14 19.60
N LEU A 7 -12.45 -13.86 19.80
CA LEU A 7 -12.67 -12.80 18.82
C LEU A 7 -11.31 -12.16 18.54
N ALA A 8 -10.67 -12.59 17.46
CA ALA A 8 -9.56 -11.88 16.85
C ALA A 8 -10.15 -10.73 16.03
N PHE A 9 -9.97 -9.50 16.51
CA PHE A 9 -10.36 -8.29 15.81
C PHE A 9 -9.23 -7.90 14.85
N SER A 10 -9.46 -8.08 13.55
CA SER A 10 -8.54 -7.69 12.48
C SER A 10 -8.88 -6.29 11.96
N PHE A 11 -8.01 -5.33 12.24
CA PHE A 11 -8.05 -3.94 11.78
C PHE A 11 -7.20 -3.76 10.51
N SER A 12 -7.65 -2.96 9.54
CA SER A 12 -6.75 -2.26 8.60
C SER A 12 -7.50 -1.23 7.73
N CYS A 13 -6.84 -0.07 7.57
CA CYS A 13 -7.12 1.00 6.60
C CYS A 13 -6.31 0.74 5.33
N ALA A 14 -6.82 1.12 4.14
CA ALA A 14 -6.04 1.08 2.91
C ALA A 14 -6.58 2.08 1.88
N HIS A 15 -5.96 3.25 1.70
CA HIS A 15 -6.07 4.00 0.44
C HIS A 15 -4.73 4.66 0.11
N ALA A 16 -4.15 4.23 -1.01
CA ALA A 16 -3.07 4.95 -1.69
C ALA A 16 -3.54 6.32 -2.18
N GLN A 17 -2.85 7.39 -1.80
CA GLN A 17 -3.08 8.74 -2.29
C GLN A 17 -2.11 9.05 -3.43
N TRP A 18 -2.66 9.43 -4.58
CA TRP A 18 -1.91 9.87 -5.75
C TRP A 18 -2.25 11.32 -6.07
N SER A 19 -1.24 12.08 -6.43
CA SER A 19 -1.40 13.48 -6.82
C SER A 19 -1.26 13.60 -8.34
N VAL A 20 -2.27 14.16 -9.02
CA VAL A 20 -2.27 14.35 -10.48
C VAL A 20 -2.62 15.78 -10.86
N ILE A 21 -2.16 16.21 -12.04
CA ILE A 21 -2.61 17.47 -12.64
C ILE A 21 -3.97 17.25 -13.32
N GLU A 22 -4.89 18.19 -13.20
CA GLU A 22 -6.20 18.14 -13.85
C GLU A 22 -6.07 17.86 -15.35
N GLY A 23 -6.81 16.85 -15.83
CA GLY A 23 -6.78 16.42 -17.23
C GLY A 23 -5.56 15.58 -17.63
N GLN A 24 -4.64 15.29 -16.70
CA GLN A 24 -3.56 14.33 -16.94
C GLN A 24 -4.14 12.91 -17.07
N ASP A 25 -3.67 12.16 -18.07
CA ASP A 25 -3.98 10.74 -18.19
C ASP A 25 -3.44 10.02 -16.94
N ARG A 26 -4.35 9.36 -16.21
CA ARG A 26 -4.06 8.71 -14.93
C ARG A 26 -3.20 7.45 -15.11
N GLN A 27 -2.92 7.02 -16.36
CA GLN A 27 -2.03 5.90 -16.76
C GLN A 27 -2.28 4.56 -16.04
N SER A 28 -3.36 4.45 -15.27
CA SER A 28 -3.69 3.33 -14.41
C SER A 28 -5.20 3.13 -14.37
N THR A 29 -5.63 1.89 -14.53
CA THR A 29 -7.01 1.43 -14.32
C THR A 29 -7.26 1.04 -12.86
N VAL A 30 -6.24 1.07 -12.00
CA VAL A 30 -6.33 0.70 -10.58
C VAL A 30 -7.02 1.82 -9.79
N SER A 31 -8.01 1.44 -8.98
CA SER A 31 -8.74 2.37 -8.10
C SER A 31 -7.84 2.85 -6.97
N PHE A 32 -7.26 4.03 -7.15
CA PHE A 32 -6.54 4.76 -6.12
C PHE A 32 -7.35 5.97 -5.66
N LEU A 33 -7.08 6.45 -4.44
CA LEU A 33 -7.52 7.77 -4.04
C LEU A 33 -6.66 8.77 -4.81
N VAL A 34 -7.29 9.60 -5.62
CA VAL A 34 -6.62 10.58 -6.45
C VAL A 34 -7.02 11.96 -5.97
N GLU A 35 -6.01 12.76 -5.65
CA GLU A 35 -6.17 14.19 -5.41
C GLU A 35 -5.73 14.93 -6.68
N GLU A 36 -6.66 15.65 -7.28
CA GLU A 36 -6.42 16.43 -8.49
C GLU A 36 -6.04 17.86 -8.12
N PHE A 37 -5.00 18.36 -8.78
CA PHE A 37 -4.53 19.73 -8.64
C PHE A 37 -4.61 20.43 -9.99
N SER A 38 -5.00 21.70 -10.00
CA SER A 38 -4.83 22.53 -11.19
C SER A 38 -3.34 22.68 -11.51
N ALA A 39 -3.02 23.01 -12.77
CA ALA A 39 -1.64 23.31 -13.15
C ALA A 39 -1.06 24.50 -12.36
N GLU A 40 -1.89 25.45 -11.93
CA GLU A 40 -1.46 26.57 -11.10
C GLU A 40 -1.05 26.10 -9.69
N GLU A 41 -1.89 25.30 -9.02
CA GLU A 41 -1.60 24.74 -7.69
C GLU A 41 -0.35 23.85 -7.72
N TRP A 42 -0.23 22.99 -8.74
CA TRP A 42 0.95 22.14 -8.91
C TRP A 42 2.23 22.96 -9.03
N ASN A 43 2.24 23.95 -9.94
CA ASN A 43 3.42 24.78 -10.20
C ASN A 43 3.74 25.74 -9.04
N ALA A 44 2.75 26.06 -8.20
CA ALA A 44 2.95 26.86 -7.00
C ALA A 44 3.57 26.03 -5.85
N SER A 45 3.44 24.70 -5.87
CA SER A 45 3.87 23.82 -4.78
C SER A 45 5.36 23.93 -4.45
N ASN A 46 5.73 23.65 -3.20
CA ASN A 46 7.06 23.83 -2.63
C ASN A 46 7.94 22.57 -2.70
N PHE A 47 8.04 21.98 -3.90
CA PHE A 47 8.80 20.75 -4.12
C PHE A 47 10.24 20.84 -3.62
N ALA A 48 10.77 19.72 -3.14
CA ALA A 48 12.16 19.54 -2.79
C ALA A 48 13.07 19.74 -4.01
N PRO A 49 14.35 20.10 -3.78
CA PRO A 49 15.38 20.00 -4.80
C PRO A 49 15.40 18.60 -5.42
N GLU A 50 15.64 18.52 -6.73
CA GLU A 50 15.67 17.25 -7.47
C GLU A 50 16.65 16.25 -6.83
N GLU A 51 17.84 16.72 -6.44
CA GLU A 51 18.87 15.93 -5.74
C GLU A 51 18.37 15.30 -4.42
N SER A 52 17.46 15.97 -3.69
CA SER A 52 16.86 15.41 -2.47
C SER A 52 15.87 14.28 -2.79
N VAL A 53 15.07 14.46 -3.84
CA VAL A 53 14.10 13.44 -4.30
C VAL A 53 14.85 12.24 -4.88
N GLU A 54 15.93 12.47 -5.63
CA GLU A 54 16.79 11.41 -6.15
C GLU A 54 17.47 10.62 -5.03
N ALA A 55 18.01 11.30 -4.01
CA ALA A 55 18.58 10.63 -2.84
C ALA A 55 17.55 9.76 -2.12
N PHE A 56 16.31 10.25 -1.98
CA PHE A 56 15.20 9.47 -1.44
C PHE A 56 14.89 8.23 -2.29
N GLN A 57 14.79 8.38 -3.62
CA GLN A 57 14.56 7.25 -4.54
C GLN A 57 15.71 6.23 -4.53
N ASP A 58 16.94 6.67 -4.28
CA ASP A 58 18.13 5.79 -4.23
C ASP A 58 18.11 4.87 -3.00
N TRP A 59 17.47 5.29 -1.91
CA TRP A 59 17.41 4.54 -0.66
C TRP A 59 16.56 3.28 -0.75
N ARG A 60 15.44 3.30 -1.50
CA ARG A 60 14.52 2.17 -1.79
C ARG A 60 13.83 1.47 -0.61
N TYR A 61 14.49 1.32 0.53
CA TYR A 61 14.03 0.51 1.65
C TYR A 61 14.18 1.25 2.98
N GLY A 62 13.05 1.58 3.60
CA GLY A 62 12.96 2.30 4.87
C GLY A 62 12.26 1.50 5.95
N LEU A 63 12.60 1.80 7.20
CA LEU A 63 11.95 1.29 8.39
C LEU A 63 11.04 2.38 8.97
N MET A 64 9.74 2.10 9.14
CA MET A 64 8.89 2.92 10.01
C MET A 64 8.75 2.25 11.35
N VAL A 65 8.93 2.98 12.45
CA VAL A 65 8.73 2.41 13.79
C VAL A 65 7.41 2.88 14.38
N SER A 66 6.42 2.02 14.30
CA SER A 66 5.04 2.29 14.73
C SER A 66 4.85 1.91 16.19
N TYR A 67 5.16 2.87 17.05
CA TYR A 67 5.01 2.74 18.50
C TYR A 67 4.16 3.89 19.04
N GLY A 68 3.28 3.57 19.99
CA GLY A 68 2.35 4.52 20.57
C GLY A 68 1.81 4.06 21.92
N ILE A 69 1.17 4.96 22.64
CA ILE A 69 0.62 4.66 23.97
C ILE A 69 -0.55 3.68 23.95
N THR A 70 -1.13 3.38 22.78
CA THR A 70 -2.17 2.36 22.61
C THR A 70 -1.63 1.03 22.09
N ALA A 71 -0.30 0.88 21.96
CA ALA A 71 0.33 -0.39 21.62
C ALA A 71 0.38 -1.36 22.83
N ASP A 72 -0.17 -0.95 23.99
CA ASP A 72 -0.31 -1.82 25.16
C ASP A 72 -1.30 -2.95 24.86
N GLY A 73 -0.86 -4.20 25.00
CA GLY A 73 -1.76 -5.36 24.91
C GLY A 73 -2.16 -5.81 23.50
N LYS A 74 -1.29 -5.61 22.49
CA LYS A 74 -1.49 -6.11 21.10
C LYS A 74 -2.65 -5.42 20.35
N GLY A 75 -2.89 -4.15 20.63
CA GLY A 75 -3.89 -3.32 19.93
C GLY A 75 -3.29 -2.51 18.77
N GLU A 76 -4.15 -2.08 17.84
CA GLU A 76 -3.80 -1.18 16.73
C GLU A 76 -3.51 0.25 17.21
N LEU A 77 -2.55 0.91 16.57
CA LEU A 77 -2.04 2.23 16.91
C LEU A 77 -3.13 3.31 16.77
N SER A 78 -3.46 3.97 17.88
CA SER A 78 -4.63 4.83 18.11
C SER A 78 -6.00 4.19 17.83
N TRP A 79 -6.20 3.55 16.68
CA TRP A 79 -7.49 3.00 16.24
C TRP A 79 -8.00 1.85 17.08
N GLY A 80 -7.11 1.05 17.67
CA GLY A 80 -7.50 -0.06 18.55
C GLY A 80 -8.40 0.43 19.68
N SER A 81 -8.05 1.55 20.32
CA SER A 81 -8.87 2.15 21.37
C SER A 81 -10.21 2.74 20.88
N ALA A 82 -10.29 3.27 19.67
CA ALA A 82 -11.56 3.75 19.09
C ALA A 82 -12.50 2.58 18.75
N SER A 83 -11.93 1.43 18.38
CA SER A 83 -12.66 0.25 17.92
C SER A 83 -13.31 -0.60 19.01
N VAL A 84 -12.73 -0.61 20.21
CA VAL A 84 -13.30 -1.29 21.39
C VAL A 84 -14.11 -0.35 22.27
N ASN A 85 -14.53 0.80 21.72
CA ASN A 85 -15.29 1.85 22.39
C ASN A 85 -14.59 2.39 23.65
N GLU A 86 -13.26 2.44 23.67
CA GLU A 86 -12.53 3.16 24.72
C GLU A 86 -12.51 4.68 24.45
N ARG A 87 -12.75 5.12 23.20
CA ARG A 87 -12.86 6.55 22.85
C ARG A 87 -13.75 6.80 21.64
N LYS A 88 -14.44 7.94 21.66
CA LYS A 88 -15.01 8.55 20.46
C LYS A 88 -14.02 9.58 19.90
N ALA A 89 -13.51 9.33 18.69
CA ALA A 89 -12.67 10.31 18.00
C ALA A 89 -13.49 11.59 17.72
N PRO A 90 -12.94 12.79 17.97
CA PRO A 90 -13.68 14.05 17.82
C PRO A 90 -14.07 14.35 16.37
N ASP A 91 -13.36 13.78 15.39
CA ASP A 91 -13.59 13.94 13.95
C ASP A 91 -14.64 12.96 13.37
N GLY A 92 -15.42 12.31 14.25
CA GLY A 92 -16.58 11.50 13.84
C GLY A 92 -16.24 10.05 13.43
N ASN A 93 -14.97 9.66 13.43
CA ASN A 93 -14.47 8.38 12.94
C ASN A 93 -14.71 7.14 13.84
N ALA A 94 -15.48 7.25 14.91
CA ALA A 94 -15.68 6.10 15.80
C ALA A 94 -17.03 5.42 15.52
N ARG A 95 -16.97 4.13 15.19
CA ARG A 95 -18.05 3.13 15.35
C ARG A 95 -18.47 2.95 16.82
N SER A 96 -18.42 4.00 17.63
CA SER A 96 -18.76 3.93 19.04
C SER A 96 -20.26 3.83 19.21
N ASP A 97 -20.72 2.66 19.66
CA ASP A 97 -22.12 2.32 19.97
C ASP A 97 -22.71 3.08 21.18
N GLY A 98 -22.06 4.16 21.62
CA GLY A 98 -22.47 5.00 22.74
C GLY A 98 -21.82 4.64 24.08
N GLY A 99 -20.89 3.67 24.13
CA GLY A 99 -20.19 3.25 25.35
C GLY A 99 -18.77 3.77 25.58
N SER A 100 -18.38 4.97 25.10
CA SER A 100 -17.00 5.46 25.20
C SER A 100 -16.52 5.68 26.65
N LEU A 101 -15.27 5.29 26.98
CA LEU A 101 -14.64 5.67 28.25
C LEU A 101 -14.34 7.19 28.30
N PRO A 102 -14.32 7.82 29.50
CA PRO A 102 -13.91 9.22 29.64
C PRO A 102 -12.45 9.45 29.23
N MET A 103 -12.14 10.63 28.68
CA MET A 103 -10.77 11.08 28.33
C MET A 103 -9.74 10.83 29.45
N ALA A 104 -10.18 10.93 30.71
CA ALA A 104 -9.35 10.68 31.88
C ALA A 104 -8.87 9.23 32.04
N ALA A 105 -9.52 8.23 31.42
CA ALA A 105 -9.05 6.85 31.41
C ALA A 105 -7.96 6.63 30.35
N TRP A 106 -8.08 7.31 29.20
CA TRP A 106 -7.08 7.30 28.13
C TRP A 106 -5.75 7.92 28.56
N ALA A 107 -5.81 9.13 29.15
CA ALA A 107 -4.65 9.90 29.62
C ALA A 107 -4.01 9.31 30.90
N ARG A 108 -4.14 8.00 31.10
CA ARG A 108 -3.44 7.24 32.16
C ARG A 108 -2.50 6.18 31.60
N ARG A 109 -2.61 5.80 30.32
CA ARG A 109 -1.66 4.88 29.67
C ARG A 109 -0.26 5.47 29.62
N ASP A 110 -0.15 6.79 29.46
CA ASP A 110 1.11 7.54 29.63
C ASP A 110 1.75 7.28 31.01
N LYS A 111 0.96 7.06 32.07
CA LYS A 111 1.48 6.74 33.41
C LYS A 111 1.97 5.30 33.58
N LEU A 112 1.84 4.47 32.55
CA LEU A 112 2.31 3.09 32.51
C LEU A 112 3.48 2.87 31.53
N LEU A 113 3.84 3.90 30.76
CA LEU A 113 4.85 3.82 29.71
C LEU A 113 6.27 3.94 30.30
N ALA A 114 6.92 2.79 30.53
CA ALA A 114 8.26 2.71 31.12
C ALA A 114 9.38 2.38 30.11
N MET A 115 9.09 1.61 29.04
CA MET A 115 10.05 1.22 28.00
C MET A 115 11.40 0.70 28.52
N ASP A 116 11.38 -0.23 29.48
CA ASP A 116 12.56 -0.69 30.21
C ASP A 116 13.61 -1.43 29.35
N GLU A 117 13.25 -1.84 28.13
CA GLU A 117 14.13 -2.56 27.19
C GLU A 117 14.38 -1.76 25.91
N PHE A 118 14.05 -0.47 25.88
CA PHE A 118 14.34 0.40 24.73
C PHE A 118 15.82 0.81 24.69
N ASP A 119 16.44 0.64 23.52
CA ASP A 119 17.75 1.20 23.20
C ASP A 119 17.77 1.69 21.74
N ALA A 120 17.99 3.00 21.58
CA ALA A 120 18.05 3.64 20.27
C ALA A 120 19.20 3.12 19.39
N TYR A 121 20.36 2.81 19.97
CA TYR A 121 21.50 2.28 19.22
C TYR A 121 21.26 0.84 18.75
N GLU A 122 20.57 0.03 19.56
CA GLU A 122 20.16 -1.32 19.13
C GLU A 122 19.18 -1.25 17.96
N TRP A 123 18.21 -0.32 17.99
CA TRP A 123 17.28 -0.12 16.87
C TRP A 123 17.99 0.30 15.58
N ILE A 124 18.92 1.24 15.66
CA ILE A 124 19.67 1.73 14.50
C ILE A 124 20.64 0.66 13.96
N ASP A 125 21.32 -0.08 14.83
CA ASP A 125 22.18 -1.20 14.43
C ASP A 125 21.38 -2.32 13.76
N PHE A 126 20.23 -2.69 14.34
CA PHE A 126 19.28 -3.62 13.72
C PHE A 126 18.88 -3.13 12.32
N ALA A 127 18.45 -1.88 12.19
CA ALA A 127 17.96 -1.35 10.92
C ALA A 127 19.04 -1.41 9.82
N ARG A 128 20.29 -1.07 10.18
CA ARG A 128 21.44 -1.16 9.26
C ARG A 128 21.74 -2.60 8.84
N LYS A 129 21.71 -3.55 9.78
CA LYS A 129 21.98 -4.97 9.50
C LYS A 129 20.88 -5.61 8.65
N ALA A 130 19.63 -5.24 8.87
CA ALA A 130 18.48 -5.64 8.06
C ALA A 130 18.47 -4.98 6.66
N GLY A 131 19.35 -4.02 6.41
CA GLY A 131 19.54 -3.41 5.09
C GLY A 131 18.67 -2.19 4.82
N PHE A 132 17.94 -1.68 5.81
CA PHE A 132 17.23 -0.40 5.70
C PHE A 132 18.23 0.74 5.45
N ARG A 133 17.80 1.74 4.67
CA ARG A 133 18.61 2.90 4.27
C ARG A 133 18.16 4.19 4.93
N TYR A 134 16.98 4.20 5.54
CA TYR A 134 16.45 5.31 6.33
C TYR A 134 15.43 4.77 7.33
N ILE A 135 15.13 5.58 8.34
CA ILE A 135 14.17 5.24 9.39
C ILE A 135 13.21 6.40 9.62
N VAL A 136 11.92 6.12 9.80
CA VAL A 136 10.86 7.09 10.09
C VAL A 136 10.26 6.79 11.46
N ILE A 137 10.31 7.77 12.37
CA ILE A 137 9.84 7.61 13.75
C ILE A 137 8.58 8.43 13.99
N LEU A 138 7.60 7.82 14.64
CA LEU A 138 6.37 8.46 15.04
C LEU A 138 6.62 9.42 16.20
N ALA A 139 6.68 10.73 15.91
CA ALA A 139 6.73 11.75 16.96
C ALA A 139 5.37 11.93 17.63
N LYS A 140 4.29 11.90 16.84
CA LYS A 140 2.90 11.99 17.32
C LYS A 140 1.98 11.21 16.39
N HIS A 141 1.18 10.30 16.93
CA HIS A 141 0.06 9.67 16.21
C HIS A 141 -1.28 10.33 16.60
N HIS A 142 -2.41 9.89 16.02
CA HIS A 142 -3.72 10.51 16.23
C HIS A 142 -4.15 10.61 17.69
N GLU A 143 -3.65 9.71 18.54
CA GLU A 143 -3.82 9.72 19.99
C GLU A 143 -3.38 11.01 20.70
N GLY A 144 -2.52 11.79 20.05
CA GLY A 144 -2.05 13.09 20.53
C GLY A 144 -0.93 13.03 21.57
N PHE A 145 -0.37 11.85 21.85
CA PHE A 145 0.77 11.72 22.76
C PHE A 145 2.08 12.08 22.05
N HIS A 146 2.90 12.89 22.71
CA HIS A 146 4.13 13.43 22.14
C HIS A 146 5.32 12.54 22.55
N PHE A 147 5.95 11.87 21.60
CA PHE A 147 7.14 11.04 21.81
C PHE A 147 8.46 11.84 21.85
N TRP A 148 8.36 13.14 22.13
CA TRP A 148 9.49 14.02 22.34
C TRP A 148 9.21 15.01 23.46
N ASP A 149 10.25 15.68 23.95
CA ASP A 149 10.11 16.68 25.01
C ASP A 149 9.61 18.02 24.46
N THR A 150 8.31 18.13 24.20
CA THR A 150 7.69 19.37 23.71
C THR A 150 7.47 20.40 24.81
N ALA A 151 7.65 21.68 24.50
CA ALA A 151 7.24 22.78 25.39
C ALA A 151 5.74 23.11 25.35
N TYR A 152 4.99 22.53 24.40
CA TYR A 152 3.62 22.95 24.10
C TYR A 152 2.52 22.03 24.67
N SER A 153 2.90 20.90 25.29
CA SER A 153 1.95 19.95 25.88
C SER A 153 2.57 19.21 27.07
N GLU A 154 1.78 19.00 28.12
CA GLU A 154 2.14 18.12 29.23
C GLU A 154 1.89 16.63 28.90
N TYR A 155 1.22 16.34 27.78
CA TYR A 155 0.90 14.99 27.32
C TYR A 155 2.02 14.44 26.43
N LYS A 156 3.16 14.18 27.07
CA LYS A 156 4.43 13.85 26.42
C LYS A 156 5.22 12.77 27.18
N VAL A 157 6.15 12.15 26.48
CA VAL A 157 6.96 11.02 26.96
C VAL A 157 7.87 11.37 28.15
N THR A 158 8.37 12.60 28.25
CA THR A 158 9.16 13.03 29.42
C THR A 158 8.36 13.11 30.72
N ASN A 159 7.02 13.11 30.62
CA ASN A 159 6.09 13.07 31.77
C ASN A 159 5.55 11.66 32.06
N SER A 160 6.07 10.62 31.41
CA SER A 160 5.80 9.20 31.70
C SER A 160 6.87 8.58 32.60
N PRO A 161 6.69 7.34 33.10
CA PRO A 161 7.75 6.61 33.78
C PRO A 161 9.06 6.45 32.99
N TYR A 162 9.02 6.44 31.65
CA TYR A 162 10.22 6.43 30.81
C TYR A 162 11.09 7.68 31.02
N GLY A 163 10.45 8.86 31.12
CA GLY A 163 11.07 10.09 31.61
C GLY A 163 12.17 10.72 30.74
N ARG A 164 12.47 10.17 29.56
CA ARG A 164 13.52 10.65 28.64
C ARG A 164 12.92 11.09 27.29
N ASP A 165 13.68 11.88 26.54
CA ASP A 165 13.29 12.33 25.19
C ASP A 165 13.55 11.21 24.17
N PHE A 166 12.55 10.34 23.99
CA PHE A 166 12.60 9.17 23.12
C PHE A 166 13.02 9.53 21.67
N LEU A 167 12.40 10.54 21.06
CA LEU A 167 12.75 10.97 19.71
C LEU A 167 14.20 11.44 19.63
N LYS A 168 14.68 12.21 20.62
CA LYS A 168 16.06 12.71 20.62
C LYS A 168 17.07 11.56 20.59
N GLU A 169 16.85 10.53 21.39
CA GLU A 169 17.78 9.40 21.46
C GLU A 169 17.91 8.66 20.13
N ILE A 170 16.80 8.47 19.41
CA ILE A 170 16.82 7.82 18.10
C ILE A 170 17.48 8.72 17.06
N VAL A 171 17.17 10.01 17.06
CA VAL A 171 17.77 10.98 16.13
C VAL A 171 19.29 11.06 16.33
N ASP A 172 19.75 11.15 17.58
CA ASP A 172 21.18 11.19 17.90
C ASP A 172 21.89 9.89 17.43
N ALA A 173 21.29 8.71 17.70
CA ALA A 173 21.83 7.42 17.25
C ALA A 173 21.84 7.29 15.72
N ALA A 174 20.81 7.78 15.03
CA ALA A 174 20.75 7.78 13.57
C ALA A 174 21.82 8.69 12.96
N HIS A 175 22.03 9.89 13.51
CA HIS A 175 23.08 10.82 13.07
C HIS A 175 24.48 10.23 13.29
N GLU A 176 24.75 9.61 14.44
CA GLU A 176 26.02 8.93 14.69
C GLU A 176 26.28 7.81 13.67
N ALA A 177 25.24 7.07 13.30
CA ALA A 177 25.30 6.02 12.31
C ALA A 177 25.31 6.51 10.85
N ASN A 178 25.18 7.82 10.60
CA ASN A 178 24.95 8.43 9.28
C ASN A 178 23.73 7.82 8.55
N MET A 179 22.68 7.50 9.31
CA MET A 179 21.43 6.98 8.78
C MET A 179 20.44 8.13 8.59
N PRO A 180 19.92 8.35 7.36
CA PRO A 180 18.84 9.30 7.13
C PRO A 180 17.64 9.05 8.04
N ILE A 181 17.10 10.13 8.61
CA ILE A 181 16.08 10.09 9.66
C ILE A 181 14.85 10.88 9.23
N GLY A 182 13.68 10.27 9.40
CA GLY A 182 12.38 10.84 9.13
C GLY A 182 11.54 10.96 10.39
N ILE A 183 10.65 11.95 10.40
CA ILE A 183 9.65 12.13 11.45
C ILE A 183 8.27 11.95 10.84
N TYR A 184 7.51 10.99 11.39
CA TYR A 184 6.07 10.91 11.17
C TYR A 184 5.36 11.88 12.12
N TYR A 185 4.39 12.62 11.59
CA TYR A 185 3.55 13.52 12.37
C TYR A 185 2.09 13.47 11.93
N SER A 186 1.21 13.09 12.86
CA SER A 186 -0.24 13.17 12.68
C SER A 186 -0.74 14.62 12.82
N GLN A 187 -1.38 15.12 11.76
CA GLN A 187 -2.14 16.37 11.78
C GLN A 187 -3.42 16.25 12.59
N ARG A 188 -3.98 15.04 12.71
CA ARG A 188 -5.07 14.74 13.64
C ARG A 188 -4.54 14.71 15.06
N ASP A 189 -5.31 15.27 15.99
CA ASP A 189 -4.96 15.23 17.39
C ASP A 189 -6.20 15.06 18.22
N TRP A 190 -6.52 13.81 18.55
CA TRP A 190 -7.75 13.53 19.27
C TRP A 190 -7.72 14.08 20.69
N TYR A 191 -6.52 14.35 21.24
CA TYR A 191 -6.32 14.81 22.62
C TYR A 191 -6.45 16.34 22.74
N HIS A 192 -5.96 17.10 21.77
CA HIS A 192 -5.93 18.56 21.87
C HIS A 192 -7.35 19.16 21.91
N PRO A 193 -7.70 19.98 22.93
CA PRO A 193 -9.07 20.48 23.11
C PRO A 193 -9.52 21.43 21.99
N ASP A 194 -8.57 22.12 21.35
CA ASP A 194 -8.85 23.04 20.25
C ASP A 194 -8.89 22.35 18.88
N TYR A 195 -8.58 21.05 18.80
CA TYR A 195 -8.79 20.29 17.57
C TYR A 195 -10.30 20.11 17.35
N GLN A 196 -10.86 20.93 16.46
CA GLN A 196 -12.31 21.01 16.21
C GLN A 196 -12.66 20.66 14.76
N PRO A 197 -12.61 19.36 14.45
CA PRO A 197 -12.94 18.85 13.13
C PRO A 197 -14.42 19.06 12.76
N VAL A 198 -14.71 19.36 11.48
CA VAL A 198 -16.09 19.40 10.95
C VAL A 198 -16.21 18.69 9.59
N GLY A 199 -17.44 18.28 9.25
CA GLY A 199 -17.84 17.89 7.89
C GLY A 199 -16.95 16.83 7.27
N TRP A 200 -16.87 15.68 7.91
CA TRP A 200 -16.13 14.55 7.39
C TRP A 200 -16.64 14.15 6.00
N GLY A 201 -15.79 14.19 4.97
CA GLY A 201 -16.21 13.90 3.59
C GLY A 201 -17.06 15.00 2.93
N GLU A 202 -17.22 16.16 3.58
CA GLU A 202 -18.04 17.27 3.10
C GLU A 202 -17.16 18.45 2.67
N ASP A 203 -17.02 18.66 1.37
CA ASP A 203 -16.11 19.65 0.78
C ASP A 203 -16.37 21.12 1.15
N GLN A 204 -17.53 21.44 1.75
CA GLN A 204 -17.98 22.81 2.04
C GLN A 204 -17.98 23.14 3.54
N SER A 205 -17.34 22.33 4.36
CA SER A 205 -17.42 22.46 5.82
C SER A 205 -16.31 23.34 6.40
N GLU A 206 -16.67 24.22 7.35
CA GLU A 206 -15.76 25.17 8.01
C GLU A 206 -15.39 24.72 9.43
N ALA A 207 -14.09 24.72 9.75
CA ALA A 207 -13.57 24.30 11.05
C ALA A 207 -14.31 24.95 12.23
N GLY A 208 -14.36 24.22 13.36
CA GLY A 208 -14.88 24.80 14.59
C GLY A 208 -14.07 26.04 15.03
N PRO A 209 -14.68 26.95 15.79
CA PRO A 209 -14.11 28.26 16.10
C PRO A 209 -12.77 28.20 16.84
N LEU A 210 -12.43 27.09 17.51
CA LEU A 210 -11.15 26.93 18.19
C LEU A 210 -10.04 26.34 17.31
N HIS A 211 -10.40 25.75 16.16
CA HIS A 211 -9.43 25.08 15.28
C HIS A 211 -8.27 25.97 14.83
N PRO A 212 -8.44 27.28 14.57
CA PRO A 212 -7.30 28.16 14.27
C PRO A 212 -6.24 28.18 15.39
N GLN A 213 -6.63 28.05 16.67
CA GLN A 213 -5.66 27.92 17.77
C GLN A 213 -4.91 26.58 17.74
N TYR A 214 -5.58 25.50 17.32
CA TYR A 214 -4.91 24.23 17.06
C TYR A 214 -3.91 24.33 15.90
N ILE A 215 -4.22 25.09 14.85
CA ILE A 215 -3.28 25.33 13.75
C ILE A 215 -2.05 26.11 14.25
N ASP A 216 -2.23 27.18 15.03
CA ASP A 216 -1.09 27.89 15.63
C ASP A 216 -0.23 26.96 16.51
N TYR A 217 -0.87 26.10 17.30
CA TYR A 217 -0.19 25.04 18.05
C TYR A 217 0.60 24.09 17.14
N GLN A 218 -0.01 23.60 16.06
CA GLN A 218 0.61 22.71 15.08
C GLN A 218 1.86 23.32 14.46
N PHE A 219 1.82 24.60 14.06
CA PHE A 219 2.98 25.31 13.54
C PHE A 219 4.12 25.36 14.56
N ASN A 220 3.80 25.61 15.81
CA ASN A 220 4.78 25.70 16.89
C ASN A 220 5.48 24.35 17.15
N VAL A 221 4.71 23.26 17.28
CA VAL A 221 5.29 21.93 17.54
C VAL A 221 6.07 21.38 16.35
N VAL A 222 5.62 21.62 15.10
CA VAL A 222 6.37 21.24 13.90
C VAL A 222 7.68 22.03 13.80
N ARG A 223 7.65 23.34 14.09
CA ARG A 223 8.87 24.16 14.14
C ARG A 223 9.84 23.66 15.20
N GLU A 224 9.35 23.28 16.38
CA GLU A 224 10.16 22.68 17.45
C GLU A 224 10.87 21.40 16.98
N LEU A 225 10.14 20.48 16.34
CA LEU A 225 10.70 19.25 15.77
C LEU A 225 11.83 19.52 14.77
N LEU A 226 11.66 20.52 13.89
CA LEU A 226 12.61 20.82 12.83
C LEU A 226 13.79 21.73 13.25
N THR A 227 13.78 22.24 14.49
CA THR A 227 14.83 23.13 15.00
C THR A 227 15.59 22.56 16.20
N LYS A 228 14.97 21.67 16.98
CA LYS A 228 15.56 21.06 18.19
C LYS A 228 16.31 19.75 17.90
N TYR A 229 15.95 19.03 16.84
CA TYR A 229 16.42 17.66 16.57
C TYR A 229 17.48 17.59 15.44
N GLY A 230 18.06 18.72 15.03
CA GLY A 230 19.11 18.74 14.01
C GLY A 230 18.57 18.49 12.59
N LYS A 231 19.33 17.76 11.77
CA LYS A 231 18.97 17.49 10.36
C LYS A 231 17.89 16.39 10.31
N ILE A 232 16.80 16.65 9.60
CA ILE A 232 15.71 15.70 9.34
C ILE A 232 15.53 15.57 7.83
N ASP A 233 15.61 14.34 7.33
CA ASP A 233 15.63 14.04 5.89
C ASP A 233 14.22 13.81 5.32
N ILE A 234 13.26 13.33 6.13
CA ILE A 234 11.87 13.07 5.71
C ILE A 234 10.90 13.67 6.73
N PHE A 235 9.88 14.39 6.27
CA PHE A 235 8.71 14.70 7.08
C PHE A 235 7.49 13.96 6.53
N TRP A 236 7.04 12.95 7.26
CA TRP A 236 5.98 12.06 6.84
C TRP A 236 4.67 12.50 7.49
N TRP A 237 3.84 13.21 6.74
CA TRP A 237 2.56 13.72 7.25
C TRP A 237 1.53 12.60 7.34
N ASP A 238 0.67 12.71 8.33
CA ASP A 238 -0.59 12.00 8.29
C ASP A 238 -1.76 12.91 8.67
N ALA A 239 -2.51 13.31 7.65
CA ALA A 239 -3.88 12.86 7.49
C ALA A 239 -4.24 12.86 6.00
N VAL A 240 -4.49 11.68 5.43
CA VAL A 240 -4.84 11.47 4.00
C VAL A 240 -5.96 12.42 3.53
N TRP A 241 -5.95 12.81 2.25
CA TRP A 241 -7.01 13.62 1.67
C TRP A 241 -8.37 12.88 1.64
N TRP A 242 -9.40 13.45 2.25
CA TRP A 242 -10.75 12.86 2.29
C TRP A 242 -11.88 13.88 2.07
N GLY A 243 -11.55 15.10 1.63
CA GLY A 243 -12.49 16.23 1.70
C GLY A 243 -12.73 16.72 3.13
N GLY A 244 -13.55 17.77 3.27
CA GLY A 244 -13.83 18.41 4.57
C GLY A 244 -12.57 18.93 5.27
N MET A 245 -12.40 18.57 6.55
CA MET A 245 -11.24 18.99 7.35
C MET A 245 -9.88 18.50 6.84
N PHE A 246 -9.86 17.52 5.94
CA PHE A 246 -8.63 16.93 5.40
C PHE A 246 -8.18 17.59 4.10
N ARG A 247 -8.52 18.86 3.92
CA ARG A 247 -8.13 19.67 2.76
C ARG A 247 -7.01 20.64 3.16
N ALA A 248 -6.20 21.04 2.18
CA ALA A 248 -5.09 21.97 2.38
C ALA A 248 -5.45 23.23 3.21
N PRO A 249 -6.61 23.89 2.97
CA PRO A 249 -6.98 25.09 3.73
C PRO A 249 -7.23 24.83 5.22
N MET A 250 -7.79 23.67 5.58
CA MET A 250 -8.18 23.33 6.96
C MET A 250 -6.96 23.07 7.86
N TRP A 251 -5.81 22.81 7.25
CA TRP A 251 -4.53 22.61 7.93
C TRP A 251 -3.53 23.75 7.69
N GLU A 252 -3.92 24.77 6.91
CA GLU A 252 -2.98 25.73 6.33
C GLU A 252 -1.75 25.06 5.68
N SER A 253 -1.96 23.92 5.00
CA SER A 253 -0.89 23.01 4.57
C SER A 253 0.16 23.66 3.69
N GLU A 254 -0.24 24.55 2.79
CA GLU A 254 0.70 25.32 1.96
C GLU A 254 1.66 26.17 2.80
N ARG A 255 1.14 26.84 3.85
CA ARG A 255 1.97 27.63 4.76
C ARG A 255 2.83 26.73 5.64
N LEU A 256 2.27 25.61 6.10
CA LEU A 256 2.96 24.68 7.01
C LEU A 256 4.12 23.98 6.31
N THR A 257 3.89 23.38 5.15
CA THR A 257 4.91 22.67 4.38
C THR A 257 6.00 23.61 3.87
N ARG A 258 5.68 24.88 3.55
CA ARG A 258 6.69 25.91 3.24
C ARG A 258 7.55 26.26 4.43
N MET A 259 6.98 26.41 5.63
CA MET A 259 7.77 26.58 6.85
C MET A 259 8.71 25.39 7.06
N VAL A 260 8.25 24.16 6.83
CA VAL A 260 9.10 22.95 6.90
C VAL A 260 10.28 23.05 5.92
N ARG A 261 10.01 23.42 4.67
CA ARG A 261 11.03 23.62 3.62
C ARG A 261 12.00 24.76 3.94
N GLU A 262 11.52 25.87 4.52
CA GLU A 262 12.37 26.99 4.94
C GLU A 262 13.35 26.59 6.05
N LEU A 263 12.88 25.79 7.01
CA LEU A 263 13.69 25.30 8.13
C LEU A 263 14.68 24.21 7.69
N GLN A 264 14.28 23.35 6.77
CA GLN A 264 15.08 22.22 6.28
C GLN A 264 14.97 22.15 4.74
N PRO A 265 15.78 22.90 3.97
CA PRO A 265 15.63 22.99 2.51
C PRO A 265 15.70 21.66 1.74
N HIS A 266 16.37 20.66 2.31
CA HIS A 266 16.60 19.35 1.69
C HIS A 266 15.54 18.30 2.01
N ILE A 267 14.63 18.55 2.97
CA ILE A 267 13.70 17.54 3.52
C ILE A 267 12.69 17.03 2.49
N VAL A 268 12.42 15.74 2.35
CA VAL A 268 11.32 15.29 1.49
C VAL A 268 10.02 15.14 2.28
N GLN A 269 8.90 15.52 1.69
CA GLN A 269 7.56 15.50 2.31
C GLN A 269 6.61 14.66 1.47
N ASN A 270 5.76 13.85 2.11
CA ASN A 270 4.74 13.11 1.39
C ASN A 270 3.53 13.99 0.99
N ASN A 271 2.62 13.43 0.20
CA ASN A 271 1.38 14.10 -0.23
C ASN A 271 0.23 14.09 0.79
N ARG A 272 0.47 13.66 2.02
CA ARG A 272 -0.57 13.49 3.05
C ARG A 272 -0.85 14.72 3.89
N ALA A 273 -0.28 15.87 3.50
CA ALA A 273 -0.71 17.17 3.97
C ALA A 273 -1.76 17.80 3.05
N SER A 274 -2.40 17.02 2.16
CA SER A 274 -3.41 17.53 1.21
C SER A 274 -2.86 18.63 0.28
N VAL A 275 -1.57 18.50 -0.03
CA VAL A 275 -0.84 19.28 -1.03
C VAL A 275 -0.07 18.26 -1.87
N PRO A 276 0.42 18.62 -3.07
CA PRO A 276 1.08 17.65 -3.93
C PRO A 276 2.22 16.91 -3.21
N GLY A 277 3.04 17.61 -2.43
CA GLY A 277 4.21 17.01 -1.75
C GLY A 277 5.26 16.49 -2.74
N ASP A 278 6.32 15.88 -2.24
CA ASP A 278 7.45 15.40 -3.05
C ASP A 278 7.24 13.98 -3.60
N PHE A 279 6.42 13.17 -2.92
CA PHE A 279 6.15 11.79 -3.31
C PHE A 279 4.73 11.31 -2.93
N ASP A 280 4.23 10.34 -3.70
CA ASP A 280 2.93 9.69 -3.48
C ASP A 280 3.03 8.53 -2.47
N THR A 281 1.92 8.18 -1.80
CA THR A 281 1.95 7.25 -0.64
C THR A 281 0.94 6.11 -0.73
N PRO A 282 1.18 5.10 -1.60
CA PRO A 282 0.42 3.87 -1.53
C PRO A 282 0.53 3.18 -0.18
N GLU A 283 -0.60 2.91 0.47
CA GLU A 283 -0.65 2.29 1.81
C GLU A 283 -1.22 0.89 1.75
N GLN A 284 -0.53 -0.05 2.40
CA GLN A 284 -0.87 -1.49 2.47
C GLN A 284 -0.98 -2.18 1.10
N ARG A 285 -0.58 -1.50 0.03
CA ARG A 285 -0.57 -2.00 -1.35
C ARG A 285 0.60 -1.42 -2.13
N MET A 286 0.93 -2.08 -3.23
CA MET A 286 1.97 -1.61 -4.14
C MET A 286 1.46 -0.47 -5.02
N GLY A 287 2.35 0.47 -5.34
CA GLY A 287 2.11 1.45 -6.39
C GLY A 287 2.23 0.85 -7.79
N VAL A 288 1.86 1.64 -8.80
CA VAL A 288 2.08 1.30 -10.22
C VAL A 288 3.45 1.78 -10.68
N PHE A 289 3.92 1.27 -11.81
CA PHE A 289 5.13 1.78 -12.45
C PHE A 289 4.98 3.27 -12.74
N GLN A 290 5.86 4.08 -12.15
CA GLN A 290 5.86 5.53 -12.34
C GLN A 290 7.29 6.06 -12.45
N ALA A 291 7.59 6.72 -13.57
CA ALA A 291 8.91 7.31 -13.83
C ALA A 291 8.92 8.85 -13.70
N TRP A 292 7.75 9.50 -13.69
CA TRP A 292 7.63 10.97 -13.68
C TRP A 292 7.58 11.58 -12.29
N ARG A 293 7.41 10.78 -11.23
CA ARG A 293 7.29 11.23 -9.84
C ARG A 293 7.63 10.12 -8.85
N ALA A 294 8.23 10.49 -7.71
CA ALA A 294 8.56 9.54 -6.66
C ALA A 294 7.31 9.03 -5.92
N TRP A 295 7.36 7.81 -5.42
CA TRP A 295 6.33 7.26 -4.54
C TRP A 295 6.93 6.23 -3.57
N GLU A 296 6.25 6.02 -2.45
CA GLU A 296 6.65 5.10 -1.38
C GLU A 296 5.46 4.26 -0.94
N ALA A 297 5.57 2.94 -1.08
CA ALA A 297 4.61 2.03 -0.47
C ALA A 297 4.90 1.90 1.02
N VAL A 298 3.94 2.29 1.85
CA VAL A 298 4.00 2.08 3.30
C VAL A 298 3.18 0.84 3.67
N VAL A 299 3.83 -0.16 4.26
CA VAL A 299 3.23 -1.48 4.52
C VAL A 299 3.64 -1.95 5.91
N SER A 300 2.72 -2.49 6.70
CA SER A 300 3.06 -3.10 8.00
C SER A 300 3.74 -4.44 7.85
N LEU A 301 4.60 -4.83 8.81
CA LEU A 301 5.12 -6.18 8.90
C LEU A 301 4.00 -7.16 9.25
N GLU A 302 3.22 -6.85 10.27
CA GLU A 302 2.02 -7.59 10.68
C GLU A 302 0.77 -7.14 9.90
N ASP A 303 -0.40 -7.57 10.34
CA ASP A 303 -1.69 -7.09 9.84
C ASP A 303 -2.06 -5.69 10.38
N THR A 304 -1.35 -5.21 11.40
CA THR A 304 -1.54 -3.93 12.11
C THR A 304 -0.28 -3.08 12.05
N TRP A 305 -0.39 -1.76 12.29
CA TRP A 305 0.79 -0.89 12.33
C TRP A 305 1.68 -1.17 13.54
N SER A 306 1.08 -1.32 14.71
CA SER A 306 1.74 -1.66 15.97
C SER A 306 1.86 -3.17 16.17
N TYR A 307 2.76 -3.56 17.09
CA TYR A 307 3.03 -4.95 17.43
C TYR A 307 1.84 -5.66 18.09
N THR A 308 1.48 -6.82 17.55
CA THR A 308 0.49 -7.75 18.09
C THR A 308 1.05 -9.15 18.28
N GLY A 309 2.21 -9.46 17.70
CA GLY A 309 2.81 -10.79 17.65
C GLY A 309 1.98 -11.76 16.82
N GLN A 310 1.33 -11.28 15.75
CA GLN A 310 0.45 -12.07 14.89
C GLN A 310 0.66 -11.76 13.41
N ASN A 311 0.65 -12.80 12.59
CA ASN A 311 0.62 -12.71 11.13
C ASN A 311 1.73 -11.83 10.52
N ALA A 312 2.90 -11.78 11.15
CA ALA A 312 4.08 -11.12 10.60
C ALA A 312 4.44 -11.70 9.22
N LYS A 313 4.72 -10.82 8.26
CA LYS A 313 5.19 -11.20 6.93
C LYS A 313 6.55 -11.89 7.06
N SER A 314 6.70 -12.99 6.34
CA SER A 314 7.96 -13.72 6.22
C SER A 314 9.02 -12.91 5.45
N ARG A 315 10.28 -13.32 5.60
CA ARG A 315 11.42 -12.86 4.78
C ARG A 315 11.06 -12.77 3.28
N ASP A 316 10.44 -13.81 2.73
CA ASP A 316 10.15 -13.93 1.29
C ASP A 316 9.13 -12.90 0.83
N GLN A 317 8.10 -12.69 1.66
CA GLN A 317 7.10 -11.66 1.39
C GLN A 317 7.72 -10.27 1.41
N VAL A 318 8.61 -9.98 2.36
CA VAL A 318 9.29 -8.67 2.43
C VAL A 318 10.26 -8.47 1.26
N ILE A 319 11.06 -9.48 0.89
CA ILE A 319 11.92 -9.39 -0.31
C ILE A 319 11.07 -9.11 -1.54
N GLN A 320 9.96 -9.83 -1.72
CA GLN A 320 9.08 -9.58 -2.86
C GLN A 320 8.47 -8.18 -2.82
N LEU A 321 8.02 -7.68 -1.66
CA LEU A 321 7.51 -6.30 -1.57
C LEU A 321 8.58 -5.29 -1.98
N LEU A 322 9.81 -5.43 -1.49
CA LEU A 322 10.92 -4.53 -1.82
C LEU A 322 11.25 -4.55 -3.31
N VAL A 323 11.41 -5.73 -3.89
CA VAL A 323 11.70 -5.90 -5.32
C VAL A 323 10.57 -5.34 -6.16
N LYS A 324 9.32 -5.60 -5.77
CA LYS A 324 8.14 -5.08 -6.46
C LYS A 324 8.06 -3.55 -6.40
N SER A 325 8.48 -2.93 -5.30
CA SER A 325 8.63 -1.47 -5.21
C SER A 325 9.69 -0.99 -6.18
N ALA A 326 10.88 -1.59 -6.16
CA ALA A 326 12.01 -1.18 -6.99
C ALA A 326 11.71 -1.27 -8.50
N ILE A 327 11.10 -2.38 -8.98
CA ILE A 327 10.77 -2.56 -10.41
C ILE A 327 9.65 -1.62 -10.88
N ASN A 328 8.76 -1.18 -9.98
CA ASN A 328 7.76 -0.14 -10.24
C ASN A 328 8.31 1.28 -9.98
N ASN A 329 9.63 1.40 -9.75
CA ASN A 329 10.37 2.62 -9.50
C ASN A 329 9.97 3.39 -8.22
N GLY A 330 9.41 2.70 -7.21
CA GLY A 330 9.11 3.28 -5.89
C GLY A 330 10.01 2.80 -4.76
N ASN A 331 9.71 3.30 -3.57
CA ASN A 331 10.32 2.86 -2.31
C ASN A 331 9.36 1.92 -1.55
N LEU A 332 9.90 1.15 -0.62
CA LEU A 332 9.16 0.42 0.40
C LEU A 332 9.53 0.99 1.78
N LEU A 333 8.54 1.51 2.50
CA LEU A 333 8.61 1.83 3.91
C LEU A 333 7.89 0.73 4.70
N LEU A 334 8.68 -0.16 5.31
CA LEU A 334 8.15 -1.27 6.09
C LEU A 334 7.97 -0.84 7.54
N SER A 335 6.74 -0.91 8.05
CA SER A 335 6.43 -0.57 9.43
C SER A 335 6.58 -1.76 10.36
N LEU A 336 7.41 -1.62 11.39
CA LEU A 336 7.57 -2.56 12.48
C LEU A 336 7.16 -1.88 13.79
N GLY A 337 6.40 -2.58 14.63
CA GLY A 337 6.12 -2.16 15.99
C GLY A 337 7.03 -2.91 16.96
N PRO A 338 7.65 -2.26 17.96
CA PRO A 338 8.27 -2.95 19.06
C PRO A 338 7.21 -3.35 20.11
N LYS A 339 7.58 -4.25 21.02
CA LYS A 339 6.80 -4.61 22.20
C LYS A 339 6.62 -3.38 23.09
N TRP A 340 5.66 -3.45 24.04
CA TRP A 340 5.43 -2.38 25.01
C TRP A 340 6.69 -2.00 25.82
N SER A 341 7.62 -2.94 26.04
CA SER A 341 8.90 -2.67 26.71
C SER A 341 9.90 -1.87 25.88
N GLY A 342 9.64 -1.64 24.59
CA GLY A 342 10.56 -0.99 23.65
C GLY A 342 11.49 -1.94 22.90
N LYS A 343 11.44 -3.24 23.19
CA LYS A 343 12.21 -4.27 22.46
C LYS A 343 11.45 -4.73 21.21
N PHE A 344 12.12 -4.87 20.07
CA PHE A 344 11.55 -5.60 18.94
C PHE A 344 11.37 -7.09 19.26
N ASP A 345 10.45 -7.75 18.54
CA ASP A 345 10.32 -9.20 18.66
C ASP A 345 11.49 -9.92 18.00
N ASP A 346 12.01 -10.95 18.67
CA ASP A 346 13.23 -11.63 18.23
C ASP A 346 12.98 -12.39 16.90
N ASP A 347 11.79 -12.95 16.67
CA ASP A 347 11.45 -13.66 15.43
C ASP A 347 11.30 -12.69 14.25
N GLU A 348 10.71 -11.51 14.50
CA GLU A 348 10.61 -10.43 13.50
C GLU A 348 11.99 -9.86 13.15
N VAL A 349 12.86 -9.68 14.14
CA VAL A 349 14.25 -9.25 13.95
C VAL A 349 15.00 -10.26 13.10
N ASP A 350 14.96 -11.55 13.44
CA ASP A 350 15.64 -12.61 12.68
C ASP A 350 15.16 -12.67 11.22
N ALA A 351 13.84 -12.51 10.98
CA ALA A 351 13.29 -12.46 9.64
C ALA A 351 13.85 -11.26 8.83
N MET A 352 13.95 -10.08 9.44
CA MET A 352 14.47 -8.88 8.75
C MET A 352 15.99 -8.92 8.57
N LEU A 353 16.72 -9.52 9.51
CA LEU A 353 18.15 -9.79 9.32
C LEU A 353 18.39 -10.73 8.13
N ALA A 354 17.53 -11.73 7.93
CA ALA A 354 17.59 -12.59 6.75
C ALA A 354 17.25 -11.85 5.43
N VAL A 355 16.44 -10.78 5.47
CA VAL A 355 16.28 -9.85 4.33
C VAL A 355 17.58 -9.10 4.08
N GLY A 356 18.25 -8.63 5.15
CA GLY A 356 19.57 -7.99 5.09
C GLY A 356 20.65 -8.88 4.47
N ASP A 357 20.64 -10.18 4.78
CA ASP A 357 21.53 -11.16 4.14
C ASP A 357 21.28 -11.29 2.64
N TRP A 358 20.01 -11.34 2.21
CA TRP A 358 19.67 -11.33 0.79
C TRP A 358 20.11 -10.02 0.10
N LEU A 359 19.97 -8.89 0.77
CA LEU A 359 20.40 -7.57 0.28
C LEU A 359 21.93 -7.41 0.22
N ARG A 360 22.68 -8.13 1.06
CA ARG A 360 24.15 -8.20 0.93
C ARG A 360 24.55 -8.77 -0.42
N ASP A 361 23.71 -9.63 -0.98
CA ASP A 361 23.97 -10.32 -2.23
C ASP A 361 23.37 -9.67 -3.46
N ASN A 362 22.20 -9.04 -3.29
CA ASN A 362 21.40 -8.53 -4.39
C ASN A 362 21.15 -7.01 -4.30
N GLY A 363 21.68 -6.34 -3.28
CA GLY A 363 21.40 -4.93 -3.01
C GLY A 363 21.82 -3.98 -4.13
N GLN A 364 22.80 -4.35 -4.96
CA GLN A 364 23.17 -3.60 -6.18
C GLN A 364 22.06 -3.54 -7.23
N ALA A 365 21.15 -4.52 -7.23
CA ALA A 365 19.99 -4.56 -8.11
C ALA A 365 18.81 -3.75 -7.56
N VAL A 366 18.88 -3.31 -6.30
CA VAL A 366 17.82 -2.55 -5.63
C VAL A 366 18.24 -1.11 -5.43
N PHE A 367 19.31 -0.86 -4.66
CA PHE A 367 19.71 0.48 -4.23
C PHE A 367 20.39 1.29 -5.34
N ASN A 368 20.14 2.60 -5.38
CA ASN A 368 20.70 3.52 -6.39
C ASN A 368 20.39 3.07 -7.83
N THR A 369 19.24 2.45 -8.04
CA THR A 369 18.73 2.05 -9.36
C THR A 369 17.51 2.88 -9.72
N ARG A 370 17.03 2.78 -10.96
CA ARG A 370 15.69 3.20 -11.39
C ARG A 370 14.92 1.99 -11.92
N GLY A 371 13.60 1.98 -11.78
CA GLY A 371 12.76 0.95 -12.40
C GLY A 371 12.80 1.04 -13.93
N GLY A 372 12.63 -0.09 -14.61
CA GLY A 372 12.82 -0.21 -16.06
C GLY A 372 14.19 -0.81 -16.42
N PRO A 373 14.66 -0.68 -17.68
CA PRO A 373 14.04 -0.01 -18.82
C PRO A 373 12.89 -0.81 -19.43
N TRP A 374 12.63 -2.03 -18.94
CA TRP A 374 11.44 -2.80 -19.27
C TRP A 374 10.44 -2.70 -18.13
N LYS A 375 9.22 -2.25 -18.43
CA LYS A 375 8.16 -2.16 -17.43
C LYS A 375 7.85 -3.55 -16.85
N PRO A 376 7.36 -3.61 -15.59
CA PRO A 376 6.98 -4.87 -14.96
C PRO A 376 6.00 -5.71 -15.79
N HIS A 377 6.11 -7.04 -15.65
CA HIS A 377 5.33 -8.04 -16.36
C HIS A 377 5.08 -9.26 -15.45
N VAL A 378 4.32 -10.27 -15.91
CA VAL A 378 3.95 -11.43 -15.05
C VAL A 378 5.13 -12.17 -14.43
N TRP A 379 6.28 -12.18 -15.10
CA TRP A 379 7.47 -12.88 -14.61
C TRP A 379 8.25 -12.09 -13.57
N GLY A 380 7.99 -10.78 -13.43
CA GLY A 380 8.78 -9.87 -12.61
C GLY A 380 9.01 -8.52 -13.31
N GLY A 381 10.21 -7.97 -13.23
CA GLY A 381 10.50 -6.69 -13.85
C GLY A 381 11.99 -6.36 -13.87
N ALA A 382 12.31 -5.11 -14.18
CA ALA A 382 13.69 -4.67 -14.26
C ALA A 382 13.96 -3.42 -13.42
N THR A 383 15.20 -3.32 -12.95
CA THR A 383 15.83 -2.09 -12.50
C THR A 383 17.09 -1.84 -13.32
N TRP A 384 17.63 -0.64 -13.27
CA TRP A 384 18.87 -0.31 -13.97
C TRP A 384 19.71 0.75 -13.26
N LYS A 385 21.01 0.73 -13.55
CA LYS A 385 21.99 1.75 -13.16
C LYS A 385 23.07 1.87 -14.23
N GLY A 386 23.23 3.06 -14.81
CA GLY A 386 24.17 3.29 -15.91
C GLY A 386 23.93 2.32 -17.06
N ALA A 387 24.95 1.55 -17.45
CA ALA A 387 24.84 0.56 -18.52
C ALA A 387 24.45 -0.86 -18.03
N THR A 388 24.03 -1.01 -16.78
CA THR A 388 23.67 -2.32 -16.20
C THR A 388 22.17 -2.37 -15.94
N ALA A 389 21.50 -3.42 -16.44
CA ALA A 389 20.12 -3.74 -16.08
C ALA A 389 20.10 -4.98 -15.17
N TYR A 390 19.17 -5.02 -14.23
CA TYR A 390 18.92 -6.17 -13.38
C TYR A 390 17.49 -6.64 -13.63
N LEU A 391 17.32 -7.87 -14.09
CA LEU A 391 16.02 -8.50 -14.16
C LEU A 391 15.75 -9.21 -12.85
N HIS A 392 14.65 -8.85 -12.20
CA HIS A 392 14.11 -9.52 -11.03
C HIS A 392 13.05 -10.51 -11.49
N VAL A 393 13.36 -11.80 -11.41
CA VAL A 393 12.51 -12.87 -11.95
C VAL A 393 11.82 -13.59 -10.80
N LEU A 394 10.55 -13.24 -10.61
CA LEU A 394 9.71 -13.66 -9.48
C LEU A 394 8.84 -14.88 -9.82
N ASP A 395 8.24 -14.92 -11.02
CA ASP A 395 7.33 -16.01 -11.42
C ASP A 395 7.39 -16.33 -12.92
N LEU A 396 8.47 -17.01 -13.34
CA LEU A 396 8.65 -17.41 -14.73
C LEU A 396 8.10 -18.82 -15.02
N LYS A 397 7.03 -18.92 -15.82
CA LYS A 397 6.41 -20.21 -16.20
C LYS A 397 7.21 -21.01 -17.25
N GLY A 398 7.96 -20.32 -18.10
CA GLY A 398 8.79 -20.92 -19.16
C GLY A 398 10.24 -21.16 -18.75
N ASP A 399 11.10 -21.36 -19.75
CA ASP A 399 12.56 -21.41 -19.67
C ASP A 399 13.25 -20.14 -20.14
N ALA A 400 12.54 -19.21 -20.80
CA ALA A 400 13.10 -17.96 -21.30
C ALA A 400 12.25 -16.73 -20.98
N ILE A 401 12.90 -15.58 -20.90
CA ILE A 401 12.30 -14.25 -20.85
C ILE A 401 12.50 -13.58 -22.19
N THR A 402 11.43 -13.05 -22.78
CA THR A 402 11.49 -12.27 -24.02
C THR A 402 11.22 -10.80 -23.71
N LEU A 403 12.17 -9.93 -24.05
CA LEU A 403 12.11 -8.48 -23.86
C LEU A 403 12.11 -7.79 -25.23
N PRO A 404 11.46 -6.62 -25.38
CA PRO A 404 11.67 -5.78 -26.56
C PRO A 404 13.13 -5.28 -26.59
N ALA A 405 13.71 -5.20 -27.78
CA ALA A 405 15.03 -4.60 -27.96
C ALA A 405 14.99 -3.09 -27.69
N ILE A 406 16.12 -2.55 -27.21
CA ILE A 406 16.30 -1.11 -27.02
C ILE A 406 17.01 -0.59 -28.27
N ASP A 407 16.42 0.38 -28.95
CA ASP A 407 16.97 0.92 -30.19
C ASP A 407 18.41 1.44 -29.98
N GLY A 408 19.33 0.96 -30.81
CA GLY A 408 20.75 1.35 -30.75
C GLY A 408 21.54 0.77 -29.56
N ASN A 409 20.93 -0.02 -28.67
CA ASN A 409 21.59 -0.62 -27.52
C ASN A 409 21.44 -2.15 -27.53
N SER A 410 22.49 -2.88 -27.17
CA SER A 410 22.52 -4.35 -27.20
C SER A 410 23.03 -4.90 -25.88
N VAL A 411 22.54 -6.07 -25.49
CA VAL A 411 23.08 -6.86 -24.38
C VAL A 411 24.45 -7.39 -24.80
N LYS A 412 25.47 -7.19 -23.97
CA LYS A 412 26.83 -7.72 -24.14
C LYS A 412 27.02 -9.02 -23.37
N THR A 413 26.56 -9.04 -22.13
CA THR A 413 26.58 -10.23 -21.28
C THR A 413 25.28 -10.32 -20.50
N ALA A 414 24.88 -11.55 -20.18
CA ALA A 414 23.82 -11.85 -19.23
C ALA A 414 24.34 -12.91 -18.27
N GLU A 415 24.26 -12.63 -16.99
CA GLU A 415 24.80 -13.48 -15.94
C GLU A 415 23.82 -13.56 -14.77
N MET A 416 23.81 -14.70 -14.07
CA MET A 416 23.12 -14.84 -12.80
C MET A 416 24.09 -15.30 -11.72
N THR A 417 23.93 -14.76 -10.52
CA THR A 417 24.67 -15.23 -9.34
C THR A 417 23.78 -16.17 -8.55
N VAL A 418 24.28 -17.38 -8.28
CA VAL A 418 23.61 -18.37 -7.44
C VAL A 418 24.41 -18.52 -6.16
N THR A 419 23.75 -18.28 -5.04
CA THR A 419 24.26 -18.59 -3.70
C THR A 419 23.70 -19.96 -3.28
N ASP A 420 24.59 -20.91 -2.98
CA ASP A 420 24.20 -22.24 -2.48
C ASP A 420 23.85 -22.22 -0.98
N GLY A 421 23.40 -23.36 -0.45
CA GLY A 421 22.97 -23.48 0.96
C GLY A 421 24.09 -23.27 1.99
N ASP A 422 25.36 -23.32 1.58
CA ASP A 422 26.53 -23.10 2.43
C ASP A 422 27.10 -21.66 2.27
N GLY A 423 26.42 -20.81 1.50
CA GLY A 423 26.86 -19.43 1.19
C GLY A 423 27.91 -19.35 0.08
N GLY A 424 28.21 -20.46 -0.60
CA GLY A 424 29.07 -20.50 -1.77
C GLY A 424 28.42 -19.81 -2.97
N ARG A 425 29.20 -18.99 -3.68
CA ARG A 425 28.70 -18.18 -4.80
C ARG A 425 29.26 -18.66 -6.12
N SER A 426 28.38 -18.81 -7.10
CA SER A 426 28.74 -19.15 -8.48
C SER A 426 28.05 -18.21 -9.47
N VAL A 427 28.79 -17.80 -10.50
CA VAL A 427 28.27 -16.96 -11.59
C VAL A 427 28.05 -17.85 -12.81
N HIS A 428 26.85 -17.79 -13.38
CA HIS A 428 26.44 -18.55 -14.55
C HIS A 428 26.15 -17.60 -15.70
N ALA A 429 26.87 -17.75 -16.81
CA ALA A 429 26.58 -17.03 -18.04
C ALA A 429 25.31 -17.60 -18.67
N LEU A 430 24.40 -16.71 -19.08
CA LEU A 430 23.12 -17.07 -19.70
C LEU A 430 23.21 -16.97 -21.22
N GLN A 431 22.43 -17.80 -21.90
CA GLN A 431 22.26 -17.69 -23.35
C GLN A 431 21.37 -16.50 -23.68
N VAL A 432 21.82 -15.66 -24.62
CA VAL A 432 21.11 -14.47 -25.08
C VAL A 432 21.02 -14.48 -26.59
N GLU A 433 19.79 -14.42 -27.11
CA GLU A 433 19.53 -14.24 -28.54
C GLU A 433 18.93 -12.85 -28.79
N GLN A 434 19.52 -12.08 -29.71
CA GLN A 434 19.08 -10.71 -30.02
C GLN A 434 18.81 -10.58 -31.51
N GLN A 435 17.54 -10.66 -31.90
CA GLN A 435 17.11 -10.61 -33.30
C GLN A 435 15.67 -10.13 -33.42
N GLY A 436 15.32 -9.52 -34.57
CA GLY A 436 13.94 -9.16 -34.88
C GLY A 436 13.29 -8.20 -33.88
N GLY A 437 14.06 -7.29 -33.28
CA GLY A 437 13.57 -6.33 -32.28
C GLY A 437 13.28 -6.95 -30.91
N LYS A 438 13.84 -8.14 -30.61
CA LYS A 438 13.65 -8.85 -29.35
C LYS A 438 14.99 -9.29 -28.75
N ILE A 439 15.00 -9.40 -27.44
CA ILE A 439 16.07 -9.99 -26.64
C ILE A 439 15.44 -11.19 -25.93
N GLU A 440 15.94 -12.39 -26.19
CA GLU A 440 15.52 -13.61 -25.50
C GLU A 440 16.65 -14.10 -24.59
N ILE A 441 16.34 -14.36 -23.33
CA ILE A 441 17.30 -14.81 -22.32
C ILE A 441 16.80 -16.13 -21.76
N THR A 442 17.59 -17.19 -21.91
CA THR A 442 17.26 -18.52 -21.38
C THR A 442 17.77 -18.65 -19.94
N LEU A 443 16.85 -18.96 -19.02
CA LEU A 443 17.10 -19.15 -17.60
C LEU A 443 16.82 -20.63 -17.22
N PRO A 444 17.83 -21.45 -16.89
CA PRO A 444 17.60 -22.82 -16.46
C PRO A 444 16.78 -22.88 -15.17
N LYS A 445 15.81 -23.80 -15.06
CA LYS A 445 14.86 -23.85 -13.92
C LYS A 445 15.54 -24.18 -12.60
N GLU A 446 16.57 -25.02 -12.67
CA GLU A 446 17.35 -25.53 -11.55
C GLU A 446 18.24 -24.49 -10.87
N LEU A 447 18.55 -23.37 -11.55
CA LEU A 447 19.36 -22.29 -11.02
C LEU A 447 18.51 -21.18 -10.38
N ARG A 448 17.18 -21.24 -10.53
CA ARG A 448 16.29 -20.16 -10.09
C ARG A 448 16.08 -20.20 -8.58
N ASN A 449 16.07 -19.03 -7.99
CA ASN A 449 15.56 -18.79 -6.66
C ASN A 449 14.05 -18.54 -6.72
N ALA A 450 13.29 -19.19 -5.83
CA ALA A 450 11.84 -19.11 -5.77
C ALA A 450 11.30 -17.76 -5.27
N VAL A 451 12.14 -16.97 -4.57
CA VAL A 451 11.78 -15.66 -4.02
C VAL A 451 12.05 -14.58 -5.05
N ASP A 452 13.29 -14.51 -5.54
CA ASP A 452 13.73 -13.61 -6.60
C ASP A 452 15.02 -14.13 -7.23
N THR A 453 14.99 -14.37 -8.55
CA THR A 453 16.20 -14.66 -9.33
C THR A 453 16.67 -13.39 -10.02
N VAL A 454 17.84 -12.88 -9.60
CA VAL A 454 18.45 -11.68 -10.18
C VAL A 454 19.36 -12.04 -11.35
N VAL A 455 19.01 -11.54 -12.53
CA VAL A 455 19.86 -11.62 -13.74
C VAL A 455 20.46 -10.26 -14.02
N THR A 456 21.78 -10.19 -14.14
CA THR A 456 22.51 -8.98 -14.50
C THR A 456 22.76 -8.96 -16.01
N LEU A 457 22.31 -7.90 -16.67
CA LEU A 457 22.58 -7.62 -18.08
C LEU A 457 23.56 -6.45 -18.19
N GLN A 458 24.68 -6.67 -18.86
CA GLN A 458 25.55 -5.57 -19.25
C GLN A 458 25.15 -5.07 -20.64
N MET A 459 24.72 -3.82 -20.72
CA MET A 459 24.34 -3.17 -21.97
C MET A 459 25.56 -2.53 -22.65
N ALA A 460 25.45 -2.32 -23.96
CA ALA A 460 26.48 -1.68 -24.78
C ALA A 460 26.64 -0.19 -24.46
N GLN A 461 25.56 0.46 -24.03
CA GLN A 461 25.48 1.88 -23.72
C GLN A 461 24.69 2.08 -22.42
N SER A 462 24.79 3.27 -21.82
CA SER A 462 23.97 3.65 -20.66
C SER A 462 22.48 3.51 -20.99
N LEU A 463 21.69 3.15 -19.97
CA LEU A 463 20.23 3.09 -20.00
C LEU A 463 19.58 4.40 -19.52
N GLU A 464 20.41 5.37 -19.13
CA GLU A 464 19.97 6.71 -18.79
C GLU A 464 19.25 7.39 -19.96
N GLY A 465 18.07 7.96 -19.68
CA GLY A 465 17.23 8.60 -20.68
C GLY A 465 16.45 7.62 -21.59
N VAL A 466 16.58 6.31 -21.42
CA VAL A 466 15.76 5.34 -22.16
C VAL A 466 14.31 5.40 -21.64
N THR A 467 13.37 5.70 -22.53
CA THR A 467 11.94 5.60 -22.23
C THR A 467 11.58 4.15 -21.90
N PRO A 468 10.98 3.88 -20.72
CA PRO A 468 10.61 2.52 -20.32
C PRO A 468 9.68 1.84 -21.35
N LEU A 469 10.08 0.66 -21.81
CA LEU A 469 9.41 -0.10 -22.85
C LEU A 469 8.30 -0.97 -22.27
N GLU A 470 7.17 -1.01 -22.97
CA GLU A 470 6.07 -1.93 -22.69
C GLU A 470 6.45 -3.39 -23.02
N PRO A 471 5.88 -4.38 -22.31
CA PRO A 471 6.03 -5.78 -22.67
C PRO A 471 5.53 -6.08 -24.10
N LEU A 472 6.17 -7.03 -24.79
CA LEU A 472 5.82 -7.41 -26.17
C LEU A 472 4.41 -8.01 -26.26
N ALA A 473 3.60 -7.52 -27.21
CA ALA A 473 2.26 -8.05 -27.50
C ALA A 473 2.33 -9.50 -28.01
N GLY A 474 1.47 -10.38 -27.47
CA GLY A 474 1.39 -11.81 -27.83
C GLY A 474 1.72 -12.78 -26.68
N ASN A 475 2.37 -12.29 -25.63
CA ASN A 475 2.42 -12.92 -24.31
C ASN A 475 1.36 -12.28 -23.42
N SER A 476 0.08 -12.54 -23.71
CA SER A 476 -1.12 -11.97 -23.06
C SER A 476 -0.96 -10.52 -22.57
N ALA A 477 -1.41 -9.56 -23.38
CA ALA A 477 -1.53 -8.14 -23.06
C ALA A 477 -2.54 -7.82 -21.91
N GLU A 478 -2.86 -8.78 -21.05
CA GLU A 478 -3.78 -8.67 -19.90
C GLU A 478 -3.04 -8.58 -18.55
N ALA A 479 -1.72 -8.36 -18.55
CA ALA A 479 -0.93 -8.36 -17.31
C ALA A 479 0.01 -7.15 -17.14
N ALA A 480 0.02 -6.21 -18.08
CA ALA A 480 0.97 -5.09 -18.09
C ALA A 480 0.44 -3.78 -17.47
N ALA A 481 -0.84 -3.71 -17.09
CA ALA A 481 -1.36 -2.59 -16.31
C ALA A 481 -1.22 -2.91 -14.81
N GLY A 482 -0.06 -2.61 -14.20
CA GLY A 482 0.05 -2.30 -12.76
C GLY A 482 -0.56 -3.29 -11.76
N GLY A 483 -0.74 -4.56 -12.13
CA GLY A 483 -1.37 -5.58 -11.33
C GLY A 483 -0.41 -6.74 -11.20
N ILE A 484 0.56 -6.63 -10.28
CA ILE A 484 0.97 -7.83 -9.60
C ILE A 484 -0.29 -8.33 -8.94
N LYS A 485 -0.90 -9.36 -9.54
CA LYS A 485 -1.96 -10.16 -8.93
C LYS A 485 -1.40 -10.67 -7.61
N ALA A 486 -1.54 -9.89 -6.55
CA ALA A 486 -2.08 -10.49 -5.35
C ALA A 486 -3.45 -10.97 -5.82
N PRO A 487 -3.71 -12.28 -6.00
CA PRO A 487 -5.10 -12.70 -5.90
C PRO A 487 -5.63 -12.04 -4.61
N PHE A 488 -6.88 -11.58 -4.65
CA PHE A 488 -7.69 -11.15 -3.52
C PHE A 488 -7.69 -12.05 -2.26
N ASP A 489 -6.71 -12.92 -2.06
CA ASP A 489 -6.46 -13.72 -0.85
C ASP A 489 -5.92 -12.87 0.32
N TYR A 490 -6.37 -11.63 0.43
CA TYR A 490 -6.39 -10.92 1.70
C TYR A 490 -7.77 -11.11 2.34
N GLU A 491 -7.99 -12.27 2.98
CA GLU A 491 -9.23 -12.55 3.73
C GLU A 491 -9.55 -11.45 4.76
N LEU A 492 -8.54 -10.74 5.27
CA LEU A 492 -8.71 -9.60 6.18
C LEU A 492 -9.40 -8.39 5.51
N VAL A 493 -8.97 -8.04 4.29
CA VAL A 493 -9.44 -6.82 3.61
C VAL A 493 -10.81 -7.05 2.99
N TYR A 494 -11.04 -8.22 2.38
CA TYR A 494 -12.27 -8.50 1.65
C TYR A 494 -13.20 -9.48 2.39
N GLY A 495 -12.81 -10.03 3.53
CA GLY A 495 -13.60 -11.05 4.22
C GLY A 495 -13.46 -12.42 3.55
N LYS A 496 -14.33 -13.35 3.92
CA LYS A 496 -14.21 -14.73 3.43
C LYS A 496 -14.72 -14.84 2.01
N ARG A 497 -13.97 -15.58 1.21
CA ARG A 497 -14.41 -15.92 -0.13
C ARG A 497 -15.61 -16.87 -0.06
N ILE A 498 -16.64 -16.58 -0.85
CA ILE A 498 -17.77 -17.47 -1.05
C ILE A 498 -17.34 -18.64 -1.92
N GLU A 499 -17.39 -19.86 -1.37
CA GLU A 499 -17.03 -21.07 -2.10
C GLU A 499 -18.23 -21.79 -2.74
N LYS A 500 -19.45 -21.37 -2.38
CA LYS A 500 -20.71 -22.01 -2.79
C LYS A 500 -21.79 -20.97 -3.03
N ILE A 501 -22.58 -21.18 -4.06
CA ILE A 501 -23.74 -20.36 -4.40
C ILE A 501 -25.01 -21.21 -4.29
N ALA A 502 -26.15 -20.58 -3.98
CA ALA A 502 -27.44 -21.26 -3.97
C ALA A 502 -27.99 -21.49 -5.38
N GLY A 503 -27.65 -20.61 -6.31
CA GLY A 503 -28.09 -20.74 -7.70
C GLY A 503 -27.74 -19.53 -8.54
N LEU A 504 -28.28 -19.51 -9.75
CA LEU A 504 -28.11 -18.44 -10.72
C LEU A 504 -29.38 -18.30 -11.55
N THR A 505 -29.76 -17.07 -11.83
CA THR A 505 -30.79 -16.71 -12.81
C THR A 505 -30.17 -15.84 -13.90
N ALA A 506 -30.80 -15.75 -15.07
CA ALA A 506 -30.34 -14.90 -16.16
C ALA A 506 -31.54 -14.44 -16.99
N SER A 507 -31.35 -13.38 -17.78
CA SER A 507 -32.34 -12.94 -18.77
C SER A 507 -32.71 -14.07 -19.76
N SER A 508 -31.70 -14.84 -20.16
CA SER A 508 -31.83 -16.07 -20.91
C SER A 508 -30.62 -16.98 -20.66
N LEU A 509 -30.73 -18.27 -20.99
CA LEU A 509 -29.62 -19.21 -20.89
C LEU A 509 -29.52 -20.05 -22.16
N GLN A 510 -28.30 -20.20 -22.70
CA GLN A 510 -28.07 -21.13 -23.80
C GLN A 510 -28.20 -22.59 -23.36
N ALA A 511 -27.82 -22.87 -22.11
CA ALA A 511 -27.94 -24.16 -21.48
C ALA A 511 -28.02 -23.99 -19.96
N ALA A 512 -28.74 -24.88 -19.29
CA ALA A 512 -28.75 -24.92 -17.83
C ALA A 512 -27.34 -25.30 -17.31
N PRO A 513 -26.75 -24.52 -16.38
CA PRO A 513 -25.43 -24.81 -15.86
C PRO A 513 -25.47 -26.05 -14.96
N SER A 514 -24.45 -26.92 -15.08
CA SER A 514 -24.28 -28.05 -14.17
C SER A 514 -23.74 -27.59 -12.82
N ASP A 515 -23.94 -28.39 -11.75
CA ASP A 515 -23.33 -28.13 -10.44
C ASP A 515 -21.81 -27.94 -10.51
N LYS A 516 -21.15 -28.70 -11.40
CA LYS A 516 -19.70 -28.58 -11.64
C LYS A 516 -19.35 -27.22 -12.25
N THR A 517 -20.17 -26.75 -13.19
CA THR A 517 -20.03 -25.42 -13.80
C THR A 517 -20.19 -24.34 -12.74
N LEU A 518 -21.23 -24.42 -11.90
CA LEU A 518 -21.50 -23.44 -10.83
C LEU A 518 -20.38 -23.39 -9.78
N ARG A 519 -19.87 -24.55 -9.33
CA ARG A 519 -18.73 -24.61 -8.39
C ARG A 519 -17.46 -24.01 -8.99
N SER A 520 -17.20 -24.30 -10.26
CA SER A 520 -16.04 -23.73 -10.93
C SER A 520 -16.18 -22.23 -11.13
N LEU A 521 -17.38 -21.75 -11.45
CA LEU A 521 -17.68 -20.32 -11.64
C LEU A 521 -17.30 -19.53 -10.39
N ILE A 522 -17.75 -19.98 -9.21
CA ILE A 522 -17.54 -19.26 -7.94
C ILE A 522 -16.14 -19.46 -7.34
N SER A 523 -15.47 -20.56 -7.66
CA SER A 523 -14.11 -20.84 -7.16
C SER A 523 -13.06 -19.83 -7.63
N GLY A 524 -13.39 -19.01 -8.65
CA GLY A 524 -12.49 -18.13 -9.41
C GLY A 524 -11.17 -18.76 -9.84
N LYS A 525 -11.10 -20.08 -9.95
CA LYS A 525 -10.07 -20.81 -10.70
C LYS A 525 -10.57 -21.08 -12.10
N LYS A 526 -9.75 -20.80 -13.11
CA LYS A 526 -10.16 -20.94 -14.51
C LYS A 526 -10.22 -22.43 -14.81
N SER A 527 -11.43 -22.99 -14.93
CA SER A 527 -11.60 -24.38 -15.36
C SER A 527 -12.07 -24.45 -16.80
N LYS A 528 -11.52 -25.42 -17.52
CA LYS A 528 -11.77 -25.60 -18.95
C LYS A 528 -13.25 -25.97 -19.16
N GLY A 529 -14.03 -25.05 -19.73
CA GLY A 529 -15.44 -25.25 -20.08
C GLY A 529 -16.46 -24.85 -19.02
N ALA A 530 -16.05 -24.27 -17.88
CA ALA A 530 -17.00 -23.68 -16.93
C ALA A 530 -17.35 -22.25 -17.35
N LYS A 531 -18.45 -22.11 -18.10
CA LYS A 531 -18.94 -20.83 -18.58
C LYS A 531 -20.47 -20.84 -18.57
N VAL A 532 -21.06 -19.73 -18.14
CA VAL A 532 -22.51 -19.49 -18.22
C VAL A 532 -22.73 -18.40 -19.25
N SER A 533 -23.67 -18.61 -20.17
CA SER A 533 -23.91 -17.68 -21.27
C SER A 533 -25.39 -17.47 -21.53
N THR A 534 -25.75 -16.23 -21.83
CA THR A 534 -27.08 -15.85 -22.30
C THR A 534 -27.24 -16.15 -23.78
N SER A 535 -28.47 -16.10 -24.29
CA SER A 535 -28.70 -15.89 -25.71
C SER A 535 -28.24 -14.49 -26.13
N SER A 536 -28.14 -14.26 -27.44
CA SER A 536 -27.91 -12.91 -27.95
C SER A 536 -29.21 -12.12 -27.84
N GLU A 537 -29.23 -11.10 -26.99
CA GLU A 537 -30.43 -10.28 -26.71
C GLU A 537 -30.01 -8.88 -26.28
N ALA A 538 -30.96 -7.93 -26.21
CA ALA A 538 -30.67 -6.59 -25.72
C ALA A 538 -30.53 -6.60 -24.20
N ALA A 539 -29.49 -5.95 -23.67
CA ALA A 539 -29.18 -5.85 -22.25
C ALA A 539 -29.22 -7.20 -21.47
N PRO A 540 -28.47 -8.23 -21.92
CA PRO A 540 -28.40 -9.51 -21.25
C PRO A 540 -27.83 -9.37 -19.84
N TRP A 541 -28.33 -10.18 -18.90
CA TRP A 541 -27.84 -10.20 -17.53
C TRP A 541 -27.80 -11.62 -16.95
N ILE A 542 -26.87 -11.83 -16.01
CA ILE A 542 -26.71 -13.04 -15.21
C ILE A 542 -26.66 -12.61 -13.74
N SER A 543 -27.54 -13.14 -12.90
CA SER A 543 -27.60 -12.87 -11.46
C SER A 543 -27.31 -14.13 -10.65
N VAL A 544 -26.36 -14.04 -9.71
CA VAL A 544 -25.89 -15.15 -8.90
C VAL A 544 -26.43 -14.99 -7.48
N ASP A 545 -27.18 -15.98 -6.98
CA ASP A 545 -27.59 -16.06 -5.58
C ASP A 545 -26.48 -16.69 -4.75
N LEU A 546 -25.86 -15.89 -3.89
CA LEU A 546 -24.75 -16.31 -3.03
C LEU A 546 -25.19 -17.29 -1.94
N GLY A 547 -26.50 -17.48 -1.72
CA GLY A 547 -27.05 -18.38 -0.71
C GLY A 547 -27.02 -17.80 0.70
N VAL A 548 -26.20 -16.78 0.94
CA VAL A 548 -26.06 -16.04 2.18
C VAL A 548 -26.11 -14.54 1.90
N SER A 549 -26.66 -13.79 2.85
CA SER A 549 -26.60 -12.33 2.82
C SER A 549 -25.43 -11.88 3.68
N GLY A 550 -24.67 -10.92 3.19
CA GLY A 550 -23.57 -10.30 3.92
C GLY A 550 -23.03 -9.12 3.13
N TYR A 551 -21.97 -8.49 3.64
CA TYR A 551 -21.42 -7.34 2.96
C TYR A 551 -20.41 -7.79 1.92
N VAL A 552 -20.74 -7.59 0.64
CA VAL A 552 -19.85 -7.89 -0.48
C VAL A 552 -18.86 -6.75 -0.61
N SER A 553 -17.61 -7.03 -0.34
CA SER A 553 -16.49 -6.09 -0.23
C SER A 553 -15.57 -6.10 -1.45
N GLY A 554 -15.55 -7.22 -2.18
CA GLY A 554 -14.67 -7.46 -3.31
C GLY A 554 -15.25 -8.50 -4.24
N LEU A 555 -15.02 -8.30 -5.53
CA LEU A 555 -15.44 -9.18 -6.60
C LEU A 555 -14.26 -9.39 -7.57
N TYR A 556 -14.14 -10.61 -8.07
CA TYR A 556 -13.26 -10.94 -9.18
C TYR A 556 -14.16 -11.38 -10.33
N LEU A 557 -14.07 -10.75 -11.49
CA LEU A 557 -15.00 -10.96 -12.59
C LEU A 557 -14.26 -11.29 -13.89
N ASP A 558 -14.50 -12.46 -14.45
CA ASP A 558 -14.11 -12.79 -15.84
C ASP A 558 -15.41 -12.92 -16.65
N ALA A 559 -15.75 -11.85 -17.36
CA ALA A 559 -16.97 -11.75 -18.17
C ALA A 559 -16.68 -11.13 -19.54
N ASP A 560 -17.39 -11.62 -20.56
CA ASP A 560 -17.30 -11.16 -21.94
C ASP A 560 -18.70 -10.81 -22.47
N ALA A 561 -18.81 -9.66 -23.12
CA ALA A 561 -20.02 -9.14 -23.75
C ALA A 561 -19.76 -8.69 -25.20
N GLN A 562 -18.80 -9.35 -25.87
CA GLN A 562 -18.48 -9.16 -27.30
C GLN A 562 -18.12 -7.72 -27.66
N GLY A 563 -17.29 -7.08 -26.83
CA GLY A 563 -16.82 -5.70 -27.02
C GLY A 563 -17.70 -4.63 -26.37
N GLN A 564 -18.81 -5.00 -25.73
CA GLN A 564 -19.57 -4.07 -24.88
C GLN A 564 -19.02 -4.05 -23.46
N ALA A 565 -19.15 -2.91 -22.77
CA ALA A 565 -18.85 -2.81 -21.35
C ALA A 565 -19.80 -3.71 -20.53
N VAL A 566 -19.29 -4.19 -19.39
CA VAL A 566 -20.04 -4.97 -18.42
C VAL A 566 -20.21 -4.15 -17.15
N MET A 567 -21.41 -4.18 -16.60
CA MET A 567 -21.77 -3.57 -15.33
C MET A 567 -22.05 -4.63 -14.29
N VAL A 568 -21.57 -4.39 -13.09
CA VAL A 568 -21.84 -5.20 -11.91
C VAL A 568 -22.76 -4.43 -10.97
N GLU A 569 -23.80 -5.13 -10.51
CA GLU A 569 -24.80 -4.60 -9.60
C GLU A 569 -25.03 -5.59 -8.45
N LEU A 570 -25.35 -5.05 -7.28
CA LEU A 570 -25.62 -5.83 -6.07
C LEU A 570 -27.06 -5.65 -5.62
N SER A 571 -27.62 -6.70 -5.02
CA SER A 571 -28.98 -6.69 -4.49
C SER A 571 -29.11 -7.56 -3.24
N VAL A 572 -29.98 -7.15 -2.31
CA VAL A 572 -30.36 -7.93 -1.12
C VAL A 572 -31.55 -8.84 -1.41
N ASP A 573 -32.51 -8.34 -2.18
CA ASP A 573 -33.82 -8.96 -2.42
C ASP A 573 -33.92 -9.69 -3.77
N GLY A 574 -32.98 -9.44 -4.68
CA GLY A 574 -32.98 -9.98 -6.04
C GLY A 574 -33.88 -9.21 -7.00
N GLU A 575 -34.48 -8.10 -6.56
CA GLU A 575 -35.41 -7.25 -7.32
C GLU A 575 -34.80 -5.86 -7.56
N THR A 576 -34.29 -5.24 -6.49
CA THR A 576 -33.69 -3.91 -6.51
C THR A 576 -32.18 -4.03 -6.55
N TYR A 577 -31.57 -3.54 -7.63
CA TYR A 577 -30.13 -3.65 -7.88
C TYR A 577 -29.46 -2.29 -7.87
N ILE A 578 -28.28 -2.23 -7.26
CA ILE A 578 -27.46 -1.02 -7.14
C ILE A 578 -26.17 -1.25 -7.92
N PRO A 579 -25.83 -0.38 -8.90
CA PRO A 579 -24.57 -0.49 -9.63
C PRO A 579 -23.40 -0.20 -8.70
N VAL A 580 -22.34 -1.01 -8.84
CA VAL A 580 -21.11 -0.88 -8.04
C VAL A 580 -19.86 -0.77 -8.90
N TRP A 581 -19.92 -1.19 -10.17
CA TRP A 581 -18.79 -1.10 -11.09
C TRP A 581 -19.24 -1.22 -12.54
N GLU A 582 -18.50 -0.59 -13.45
CA GLU A 582 -18.65 -0.74 -14.89
C GLU A 582 -17.26 -0.70 -15.55
N GLY A 583 -17.01 -1.59 -16.51
CA GLY A 583 -15.73 -1.62 -17.22
C GLY A 583 -15.75 -2.41 -18.52
N PRO A 584 -14.69 -2.29 -19.34
CA PRO A 584 -14.60 -2.91 -20.66
C PRO A 584 -14.30 -4.41 -20.57
N THR A 585 -14.88 -5.24 -21.44
CA THR A 585 -14.65 -6.70 -21.44
C THR A 585 -13.30 -7.14 -22.01
N GLU A 586 -12.58 -6.23 -22.67
CA GLU A 586 -11.35 -6.56 -23.40
C GLU A 586 -10.10 -6.56 -22.51
N ALA A 587 -10.22 -6.18 -21.23
CA ALA A 587 -9.09 -6.07 -20.30
C ALA A 587 -8.83 -7.33 -19.45
N GLY A 588 -9.42 -8.46 -19.82
CA GLY A 588 -9.30 -9.72 -19.07
C GLY A 588 -10.10 -9.71 -17.76
N PRO A 589 -9.76 -10.58 -16.78
CA PRO A 589 -10.49 -10.62 -15.52
C PRO A 589 -10.28 -9.34 -14.71
N HIS A 590 -11.36 -8.82 -14.15
CA HIS A 590 -11.39 -7.60 -13.36
C HIS A 590 -11.37 -7.88 -11.87
N GLU A 591 -10.60 -7.07 -11.17
CA GLU A 591 -10.65 -6.96 -9.72
C GLU A 591 -11.47 -5.73 -9.36
N ILE A 592 -12.60 -5.96 -8.68
CA ILE A 592 -13.61 -4.95 -8.38
C ILE A 592 -13.70 -4.84 -6.86
N GLU A 593 -13.33 -3.68 -6.34
CA GLU A 593 -13.56 -3.34 -4.94
C GLU A 593 -14.98 -2.77 -4.77
N VAL A 594 -15.73 -3.31 -3.81
CA VAL A 594 -17.12 -2.91 -3.51
C VAL A 594 -17.24 -2.26 -2.13
N ASN A 595 -16.09 -2.05 -1.47
CA ASN A 595 -16.03 -1.28 -0.25
C ASN A 595 -16.29 0.19 -0.56
N ASP A 596 -17.22 0.81 0.16
CA ASP A 596 -17.20 2.25 0.34
C ASP A 596 -16.34 2.55 1.59
N PHE A 597 -15.55 3.61 1.58
CA PHE A 597 -14.80 4.02 2.76
C PHE A 597 -15.40 5.31 3.33
N ILE A 598 -16.01 5.18 4.51
CA ILE A 598 -16.54 6.30 5.27
C ILE A 598 -15.79 6.29 6.60
N ALA A 599 -15.00 7.32 6.85
CA ALA A 599 -14.54 7.72 8.16
C ALA A 599 -13.50 6.79 8.77
N GLY A 600 -12.39 6.52 8.07
CA GLY A 600 -11.32 5.65 8.61
C GLY A 600 -11.78 4.22 8.88
N ALA A 601 -12.99 3.89 8.43
CA ALA A 601 -13.61 2.60 8.57
C ALA A 601 -14.01 2.13 7.18
N GLN A 602 -13.50 0.98 6.80
CA GLN A 602 -14.03 0.26 5.65
C GLN A 602 -15.52 0.01 5.94
N THR A 603 -16.44 0.62 5.21
CA THR A 603 -17.80 0.09 5.25
C THR A 603 -17.68 -1.34 4.70
N PRO A 604 -18.35 -2.33 5.30
CA PRO A 604 -17.97 -3.74 5.15
C PRO A 604 -18.13 -4.33 3.73
N GLY A 605 -18.29 -3.49 2.70
CA GLY A 605 -18.85 -3.81 1.40
C GLY A 605 -20.28 -3.29 1.31
N ARG A 606 -20.99 -3.64 0.23
CA ARG A 606 -22.44 -3.40 0.17
C ARG A 606 -23.18 -4.65 0.58
N LEU A 607 -24.18 -4.47 1.45
CA LEU A 607 -25.04 -5.58 1.86
C LEU A 607 -25.70 -6.16 0.62
N ALA A 608 -25.46 -7.45 0.37
CA ALA A 608 -25.98 -8.12 -0.80
C ALA A 608 -26.12 -9.63 -0.54
N ARG A 609 -27.04 -10.22 -1.30
CA ARG A 609 -27.20 -11.67 -1.48
C ARG A 609 -27.02 -12.05 -2.94
N PHE A 610 -27.29 -11.11 -3.85
CA PHE A 610 -27.24 -11.32 -5.29
C PHE A 610 -26.18 -10.43 -5.92
N VAL A 611 -25.40 -11.02 -6.83
CA VAL A 611 -24.46 -10.29 -7.70
C VAL A 611 -24.96 -10.43 -9.13
N ARG A 612 -25.31 -9.33 -9.76
CA ARG A 612 -25.74 -9.29 -11.17
C ARG A 612 -24.65 -8.70 -12.04
N VAL A 613 -24.36 -9.39 -13.13
CA VAL A 613 -23.48 -8.97 -14.20
C VAL A 613 -24.37 -8.71 -15.41
N LYS A 614 -24.28 -7.55 -16.05
CA LYS A 614 -25.05 -7.22 -17.26
C LYS A 614 -24.18 -6.53 -18.30
N ALA A 615 -24.57 -6.61 -19.58
CA ALA A 615 -23.98 -5.75 -20.59
C ALA A 615 -24.60 -4.34 -20.53
N SER A 616 -23.77 -3.31 -20.65
CA SER A 616 -24.20 -1.91 -20.55
C SER A 616 -24.75 -1.32 -21.86
N GLY A 617 -24.56 -1.99 -23.00
CA GLY A 617 -25.00 -1.52 -24.31
C GLY A 617 -26.47 -1.84 -24.61
N GLY A 618 -27.04 -1.09 -25.56
CA GLY A 618 -28.40 -1.33 -26.07
C GLY A 618 -28.48 -2.37 -27.20
N ASP A 619 -27.37 -2.62 -27.89
CA ASP A 619 -27.34 -3.56 -29.02
C ASP A 619 -27.38 -5.01 -28.53
N PRO A 620 -28.06 -5.92 -29.27
CA PRO A 620 -28.10 -7.32 -28.91
C PRO A 620 -26.69 -7.93 -28.81
N THR A 621 -26.35 -8.46 -27.63
CA THR A 621 -25.06 -9.11 -27.38
C THR A 621 -25.25 -10.39 -26.58
N ARG A 622 -24.22 -11.23 -26.56
CA ARG A 622 -24.14 -12.40 -25.68
C ARG A 622 -23.29 -12.06 -24.46
N LEU A 623 -23.88 -12.15 -23.27
CA LEU A 623 -23.11 -12.10 -22.03
C LEU A 623 -22.60 -13.49 -21.65
N SER A 624 -21.34 -13.54 -21.24
CA SER A 624 -20.58 -14.74 -20.99
C SER A 624 -19.81 -14.61 -19.68
N LEU A 625 -20.24 -15.32 -18.63
CA LEU A 625 -19.56 -15.32 -17.33
C LEU A 625 -18.71 -16.58 -17.16
N SER A 626 -17.39 -16.41 -17.07
CA SER A 626 -16.41 -17.49 -16.94
C SER A 626 -15.93 -17.67 -15.49
N GLN A 627 -15.82 -16.56 -14.74
CA GLN A 627 -15.43 -16.57 -13.34
C GLN A 627 -16.15 -15.47 -12.56
N LEU A 628 -16.54 -15.78 -11.33
CA LEU A 628 -17.00 -14.81 -10.36
C LEU A 628 -16.43 -15.18 -8.99
N GLY A 629 -15.38 -14.50 -8.53
CA GLY A 629 -14.99 -14.55 -7.12
C GLY A 629 -15.78 -13.53 -6.34
N VAL A 630 -16.30 -13.89 -5.18
CA VAL A 630 -17.01 -12.97 -4.28
C VAL A 630 -16.41 -13.10 -2.90
N TRP A 631 -16.02 -11.98 -2.31
CA TRP A 631 -15.56 -11.90 -0.94
C TRP A 631 -16.61 -11.17 -0.13
N MET A 632 -16.95 -11.77 1.02
CA MET A 632 -18.03 -11.31 1.87
C MET A 632 -17.56 -11.24 3.31
N LYS A 633 -17.84 -10.11 3.96
CA LYS A 633 -17.73 -9.95 5.40
C LYS A 633 -19.04 -10.36 6.06
N ASP A 634 -18.94 -11.10 7.16
CA ASP A 634 -20.11 -11.46 7.97
C ASP A 634 -20.83 -10.19 8.43
N SER A 635 -22.16 -10.24 8.50
CA SER A 635 -22.99 -9.10 8.92
C SER A 635 -23.01 -8.88 10.44
N LYS A 636 -22.10 -9.49 11.19
CA LYS A 636 -22.10 -9.54 12.66
C LYS A 636 -20.96 -8.76 13.27
#